data_AF-V9EKJ2-F1
#
_entry.id   AF-V9EKJ2-F1
#
_cell.length_a   1.000
_cell.length_b   1.000
_cell.length_c   1.000
_cell.angle_alpha   90.00
_cell.angle_beta   90.00
_cell.angle_gamma   90.00
#
_symmetry.space_group_name_H-M   'P 1'
#
loop_
_entity.id
_entity.type
_entity.pdbx_description
1 polymer ?
#
loop_
_entity_poly.entity_id
_entity_poly.type
_entity_poly.pdbx_seq_one_letter_code
_entity_poly.pdbx_strand_id
1 'polypeptide(L)'
;MDNLNVATPHRLNVETPSDDRQHRNTMLSLSGFLLLMVLAAYATNPTSFNSNVHSAAFTPMETDDPTISTNGAIDAAPPTSESTSRSVNIGMGCPEFQLAYDSATPGSSTPFRSFTLTKGSGYAHVGLRFSKLWMPSGVSVILRAVEGFDTPDRMLNLSRNYPSGRNYGNVVAPPVLTKEFRIEFYRDETSPDTVDETDFIGNAFSVADSDSKCFGFVVDSYDYVLMNSKEPIVATGASICAADNTKNAICYYDDVTTRTAYLASRSVARLKIPKGSGEWASCTGWLLGNQGHIMTNYHCVSMDEEASGTRVEFMAEDKSCSDSFSCALGECEGGVVAISTELVHASEELDYALLKLPASGVEAAQSYGYLRLKTRAGVVGEQLYIPQHPMGKNKRIAVEDDYASNVALLSLSASTCGTEGYSYSGDTQTGSSGSPVISFSDHGVVALHHCGEMCANTGIPAKDIVADLDAKGINLAEFDGIDDGSNSIENTERIPAYTPPVHEATLALTSRLTLDGVIILASGFVTIDKVEFTLTKDSAVSFAVISVEIADNESFVDLNGDCRASYLDSVMYLFPKDSSNSVFFVDDSNANDFTAGGSVSFRDPHKTTLLKKGSYVLAIAPTGSSSDDALTGKAKVSDAPEIYSCRTRSSYGSYRLRISSTEGQNPFQFTRLPATVGIDSTQCHKTAEAICSG
;
A
#
# COMPACT_ATOMS: atom_id res chain seq x y z
N MET A 1 25.53 55.30 30.26
CA MET A 1 26.80 54.78 29.70
C MET A 1 26.44 53.97 28.45
N ASP A 2 25.83 54.55 27.41
CA ASP A 2 26.21 55.71 26.55
C ASP A 2 26.97 55.20 25.31
N ASN A 3 26.78 55.66 24.06
CA ASN A 3 25.77 56.51 23.40
C ASN A 3 25.76 56.08 21.89
N LEU A 4 24.64 55.98 21.18
CA LEU A 4 23.95 57.04 20.41
C LEU A 4 24.79 57.80 19.35
N ASN A 5 24.21 57.91 18.14
CA ASN A 5 24.37 58.97 17.11
C ASN A 5 25.63 59.03 16.21
N VAL A 6 25.61 59.62 14.98
CA VAL A 6 24.60 59.74 13.87
C VAL A 6 25.22 60.44 12.62
N ALA A 7 24.56 60.34 11.45
CA ALA A 7 24.67 61.20 10.22
C ALA A 7 25.87 61.14 9.22
N THR A 8 25.52 60.86 7.95
CA THR A 8 25.58 61.70 6.69
C THR A 8 26.32 63.07 6.67
N PRO A 9 26.54 63.79 5.50
CA PRO A 9 25.94 63.67 4.12
C PRO A 9 26.89 63.95 2.88
N HIS A 10 26.27 64.10 1.68
CA HIS A 10 26.64 64.98 0.50
C HIS A 10 27.38 64.49 -0.79
N ARG A 11 26.58 64.02 -1.77
CA ARG A 11 26.31 64.55 -3.15
C ARG A 11 27.25 65.57 -3.85
N LEU A 12 27.57 65.32 -5.14
CA LEU A 12 27.90 66.23 -6.29
C LEU A 12 27.63 65.41 -7.61
N ASN A 13 26.93 65.85 -8.68
CA ASN A 13 27.22 66.82 -9.77
C ASN A 13 28.14 66.27 -10.92
N VAL A 14 28.01 66.54 -12.24
CA VAL A 14 26.96 67.22 -13.07
C VAL A 14 27.17 67.01 -14.62
N GLU A 15 26.12 67.21 -15.45
CA GLU A 15 26.07 67.55 -16.92
C GLU A 15 26.49 66.59 -18.08
N THR A 16 26.31 67.08 -19.33
CA THR A 16 25.98 66.39 -20.61
C THR A 16 26.54 67.17 -21.86
N PRO A 17 25.98 67.15 -23.10
CA PRO A 17 25.92 66.08 -24.13
C PRO A 17 26.45 66.47 -25.56
N SER A 18 26.43 65.51 -26.50
CA SER A 18 26.54 65.66 -27.99
C SER A 18 26.13 64.33 -28.68
N ASP A 19 25.79 64.16 -29.98
CA ASP A 19 25.56 65.09 -31.12
C ASP A 19 24.61 64.50 -32.22
N ASP A 20 24.63 65.06 -33.45
CA ASP A 20 23.71 64.93 -34.62
C ASP A 20 23.90 63.74 -35.62
N ARG A 21 22.78 63.26 -36.24
CA ARG A 21 22.49 62.95 -37.70
C ARG A 21 23.41 61.97 -38.52
N GLN A 22 23.05 61.34 -39.67
CA GLN A 22 21.91 61.26 -40.65
C GLN A 22 22.09 59.99 -41.60
N HIS A 23 21.32 59.56 -42.63
CA HIS A 23 20.03 59.88 -43.31
C HIS A 23 19.57 58.73 -44.28
N ARG A 24 18.30 58.76 -44.74
CA ARG A 24 17.70 58.31 -46.05
C ARG A 24 17.51 56.84 -46.52
N ASN A 25 16.26 56.59 -46.97
CA ASN A 25 15.77 55.76 -48.10
C ASN A 25 15.84 54.21 -47.98
N THR A 26 14.90 53.38 -48.48
CA THR A 26 13.62 53.60 -49.23
C THR A 26 12.59 52.48 -48.91
N MET A 27 11.30 52.67 -49.26
CA MET A 27 10.22 51.68 -49.04
C MET A 27 10.26 50.44 -49.96
N LEU A 28 9.75 49.29 -49.48
CA LEU A 28 8.75 48.45 -50.19
C LEU A 28 8.11 47.38 -49.26
N SER A 29 6.78 47.24 -49.34
CA SER A 29 5.89 46.05 -49.17
C SER A 29 6.38 44.79 -48.38
N LEU A 30 5.58 44.09 -47.56
CA LEU A 30 4.18 44.28 -47.12
C LEU A 30 3.87 43.27 -45.96
N SER A 31 2.80 43.51 -45.17
CA SER A 31 2.13 42.57 -44.24
C SER A 31 2.90 42.16 -42.95
N GLY A 32 2.25 42.22 -41.77
CA GLY A 32 2.81 41.62 -40.54
C GLY A 32 2.59 42.29 -39.16
N PHE A 33 1.68 43.25 -38.98
CA PHE A 33 1.18 43.58 -37.62
C PHE A 33 0.49 42.34 -37.01
N LEU A 34 0.43 42.08 -35.70
CA LEU A 34 0.68 42.86 -34.46
C LEU A 34 1.41 41.90 -33.44
N LEU A 35 1.76 42.14 -32.17
CA LEU A 35 1.27 43.03 -31.09
C LEU A 35 2.42 43.37 -30.09
N LEU A 36 2.06 43.90 -28.92
CA LEU A 36 2.88 44.45 -27.82
C LEU A 36 3.42 43.39 -26.82
N MET A 37 4.42 43.58 -25.94
CA MET A 37 5.01 44.72 -25.20
C MET A 37 4.25 45.27 -23.97
N VAL A 38 4.66 44.88 -22.75
CA VAL A 38 5.09 45.77 -21.61
C VAL A 38 5.15 44.98 -20.29
N LEU A 39 6.09 45.33 -19.43
CA LEU A 39 6.35 44.73 -18.11
C LEU A 39 6.00 45.68 -16.93
N ALA A 40 5.56 45.07 -15.82
CA ALA A 40 5.81 45.41 -14.41
C ALA A 40 5.42 46.78 -13.79
N ALA A 41 4.69 46.69 -12.68
CA ALA A 41 4.80 47.54 -11.48
C ALA A 41 4.42 46.70 -10.23
N TYR A 42 4.96 47.02 -9.04
CA TYR A 42 4.96 46.12 -7.87
C TYR A 42 4.09 46.57 -6.67
N ALA A 43 3.48 45.57 -6.03
CA ALA A 43 3.09 45.37 -4.62
C ALA A 43 2.94 46.54 -3.61
N THR A 44 1.86 46.49 -2.79
CA THR A 44 1.89 46.71 -1.32
C THR A 44 0.73 46.01 -0.56
N ASN A 45 1.09 45.09 0.35
CA ASN A 45 0.37 44.70 1.59
C ASN A 45 -1.03 44.01 1.54
N PRO A 46 -1.47 43.34 2.65
CA PRO A 46 -2.19 42.07 2.57
C PRO A 46 -3.69 42.12 2.93
N THR A 47 -4.29 40.92 3.07
CA THR A 47 -5.70 40.56 3.39
C THR A 47 -6.65 40.47 2.20
N SER A 48 -6.68 39.29 1.56
CA SER A 48 -7.86 38.65 0.94
C SER A 48 -7.40 37.34 0.29
N PHE A 49 -7.60 36.20 0.95
CA PHE A 49 -7.55 34.90 0.26
C PHE A 49 -8.85 34.78 -0.54
N ASN A 50 -8.77 35.02 -1.85
CA ASN A 50 -9.91 34.88 -2.75
C ASN A 50 -9.63 33.75 -3.73
N SER A 51 -10.24 32.59 -3.50
CA SER A 51 -10.01 31.34 -4.20
C SER A 51 -10.61 31.36 -5.62
N ASN A 52 -9.89 31.95 -6.58
CA ASN A 52 -10.29 31.97 -7.99
C ASN A 52 -9.08 32.01 -8.94
N VAL A 53 -8.46 30.85 -9.18
CA VAL A 53 -7.59 30.60 -10.34
C VAL A 53 -7.99 29.26 -10.97
N HIS A 54 -9.17 29.25 -11.62
CA HIS A 54 -9.59 28.13 -12.45
C HIS A 54 -9.00 28.24 -13.86
N SER A 55 -8.72 27.08 -14.46
CA SER A 55 -8.21 26.92 -15.84
C SER A 55 -6.80 27.46 -16.11
N ALA A 56 -5.80 26.65 -15.76
CA ALA A 56 -4.59 26.55 -16.58
C ALA A 56 -4.89 25.60 -17.75
N ALA A 57 -4.67 26.04 -18.98
CA ALA A 57 -4.90 25.19 -20.15
C ALA A 57 -3.76 24.15 -20.27
N PHE A 58 -4.10 22.86 -20.21
CA PHE A 58 -3.15 21.78 -20.41
C PHE A 58 -2.73 21.72 -21.88
N THR A 59 -1.47 22.03 -22.18
CA THR A 59 -0.80 21.65 -23.42
C THR A 59 -0.10 20.31 -23.23
N PRO A 60 -0.63 19.19 -23.77
CA PRO A 60 0.14 17.94 -23.80
C PRO A 60 1.42 18.12 -24.63
N MET A 61 2.48 17.42 -24.25
CA MET A 61 3.71 17.40 -25.04
C MET A 61 3.46 16.58 -26.32
N GLU A 62 3.61 17.21 -27.48
CA GLU A 62 3.45 16.55 -28.78
C GLU A 62 4.56 15.51 -28.96
N THR A 63 4.18 14.26 -29.22
CA THR A 63 5.09 13.13 -29.44
C THR A 63 4.82 12.52 -30.80
N ASP A 64 5.81 12.56 -31.69
CA ASP A 64 5.73 12.02 -33.05
C ASP A 64 5.62 10.48 -33.08
N ASP A 65 4.41 9.94 -32.98
CA ASP A 65 4.09 8.57 -33.40
C ASP A 65 3.07 8.58 -34.56
N PRO A 66 3.49 8.26 -35.80
CA PRO A 66 2.61 8.27 -36.97
C PRO A 66 1.84 6.95 -37.19
N THR A 67 1.78 6.01 -36.23
CA THR A 67 1.41 4.60 -36.52
C THR A 67 0.05 4.09 -36.01
N ILE A 68 -0.87 4.96 -35.54
CA ILE A 68 -2.25 4.55 -35.20
C ILE A 68 -3.25 4.93 -36.31
N SER A 69 -3.64 3.93 -37.12
CA SER A 69 -4.73 4.05 -38.10
C SER A 69 -6.08 3.77 -37.45
N THR A 70 -6.85 4.83 -37.15
CA THR A 70 -8.15 4.72 -36.48
C THR A 70 -9.25 4.16 -37.40
N ASN A 71 -9.64 2.90 -37.21
CA ASN A 71 -10.87 2.33 -37.79
C ASN A 71 -11.50 1.29 -36.84
N GLY A 72 -12.21 1.77 -35.82
CA GLY A 72 -12.94 0.94 -34.86
C GLY A 72 -13.73 1.82 -33.90
N ALA A 73 -15.05 1.91 -34.09
CA ALA A 73 -15.91 2.68 -33.21
C ALA A 73 -16.27 1.86 -31.96
N ILE A 74 -15.79 2.32 -30.80
CA ILE A 74 -16.15 1.82 -29.47
C ILE A 74 -16.74 3.02 -28.70
N ASP A 75 -17.77 2.80 -27.87
CA ASP A 75 -18.47 3.86 -27.09
C ASP A 75 -17.62 4.43 -25.94
N ALA A 76 -16.52 5.09 -26.30
CA ALA A 76 -15.70 5.89 -25.39
C ALA A 76 -16.52 7.08 -24.88
N ALA A 77 -16.61 7.22 -23.55
CA ALA A 77 -17.05 8.49 -22.96
C ALA A 77 -15.96 9.55 -23.23
N PRO A 78 -16.33 10.83 -23.46
CA PRO A 78 -15.34 11.85 -23.72
C PRO A 78 -14.41 12.06 -22.50
N PRO A 79 -13.12 12.38 -22.74
CA PRO A 79 -12.20 12.77 -21.67
C PRO A 79 -12.71 14.04 -20.98
N THR A 80 -12.38 14.20 -19.70
CA THR A 80 -12.74 15.41 -18.96
C THR A 80 -11.84 16.56 -19.39
N SER A 81 -12.39 17.71 -19.79
CA SER A 81 -11.61 18.91 -20.13
C SER A 81 -11.25 19.79 -18.92
N GLU A 82 -11.77 19.47 -17.73
CA GLU A 82 -11.57 20.23 -16.50
C GLU A 82 -10.58 19.52 -15.57
N SER A 83 -9.59 20.26 -15.08
CA SER A 83 -8.61 19.76 -14.11
C SER A 83 -9.22 19.76 -12.71
N THR A 84 -9.21 18.59 -12.07
CA THR A 84 -9.60 18.45 -10.67
C THR A 84 -8.37 18.59 -9.78
N SER A 85 -8.38 19.56 -8.87
CA SER A 85 -7.33 19.73 -7.86
C SER A 85 -7.70 18.99 -6.58
N ARG A 86 -6.72 18.37 -5.92
CA ARG A 86 -6.87 17.67 -4.65
C ARG A 86 -5.73 18.01 -3.71
N SER A 87 -6.05 18.54 -2.54
CA SER A 87 -5.09 18.66 -1.45
C SER A 87 -4.68 17.28 -0.95
N VAL A 88 -3.40 17.13 -0.63
CA VAL A 88 -2.84 15.98 0.09
C VAL A 88 -1.88 16.53 1.15
N ASN A 89 -1.38 15.69 2.06
CA ASN A 89 -0.32 16.11 3.00
C ASN A 89 0.65 14.95 3.23
N ILE A 90 1.35 14.56 2.17
CA ILE A 90 2.32 13.45 2.17
C ILE A 90 3.72 14.06 2.33
N GLY A 91 4.43 13.69 3.40
CA GLY A 91 5.79 14.16 3.61
C GLY A 91 6.63 13.17 4.41
N MET A 92 7.94 13.43 4.42
CA MET A 92 8.88 12.74 5.30
C MET A 92 10.04 13.70 5.62
N GLY A 93 10.46 13.69 6.89
CA GLY A 93 11.54 14.53 7.43
C GLY A 93 12.56 13.69 8.19
N CYS A 94 13.17 14.27 9.22
CA CYS A 94 14.22 13.64 10.03
C CYS A 94 13.70 13.20 11.40
N PRO A 95 14.27 12.13 11.99
CA PRO A 95 15.47 11.43 11.53
C PRO A 95 15.29 10.45 10.35
N GLU A 96 14.07 10.15 9.91
CA GLU A 96 13.76 8.96 9.10
C GLU A 96 14.21 9.04 7.64
N PHE A 97 14.02 10.18 6.97
CA PHE A 97 14.53 10.39 5.62
C PHE A 97 16.06 10.32 5.61
N GLN A 98 16.70 10.85 6.67
CA GLN A 98 18.15 10.80 6.84
C GLN A 98 18.64 9.38 7.12
N LEU A 99 17.99 8.63 8.02
CA LEU A 99 18.30 7.23 8.32
C LEU A 99 18.09 6.33 7.10
N ALA A 100 17.02 6.57 6.32
CA ALA A 100 16.75 5.84 5.08
C ALA A 100 17.80 6.15 4.01
N TYR A 101 18.17 7.41 3.84
CA TYR A 101 19.27 7.82 2.95
C TYR A 101 20.62 7.22 3.39
N ASP A 102 20.95 7.25 4.68
CA ASP A 102 22.25 6.80 5.19
C ASP A 102 22.40 5.27 5.10
N SER A 103 21.31 4.52 5.34
CA SER A 103 21.27 3.06 5.22
C SER A 103 21.13 2.55 3.78
N ALA A 104 20.68 3.38 2.83
CA ALA A 104 20.56 3.01 1.42
C ALA A 104 21.92 2.75 0.77
N THR A 105 22.01 1.68 -0.02
CA THR A 105 23.18 1.41 -0.87
C THR A 105 23.28 2.46 -1.99
N PRO A 106 24.39 3.23 -2.10
CA PRO A 106 24.61 4.13 -3.22
C PRO A 106 24.61 3.37 -4.55
N GLY A 107 23.93 3.92 -5.57
CA GLY A 107 23.82 3.29 -6.88
C GLY A 107 22.78 2.18 -7.01
N SER A 108 21.96 1.93 -5.97
CA SER A 108 20.91 0.91 -6.08
C SER A 108 19.92 1.22 -7.22
N SER A 109 19.57 0.20 -8.01
CA SER A 109 18.48 0.27 -8.98
C SER A 109 17.09 0.25 -8.32
N THR A 110 17.01 0.08 -7.00
CA THR A 110 15.79 0.22 -6.20
C THR A 110 15.80 1.55 -5.43
N PRO A 111 14.65 2.23 -5.28
CA PRO A 111 14.58 3.42 -4.44
C PRO A 111 14.71 3.05 -2.95
N PHE A 112 15.21 3.97 -2.14
CA PHE A 112 15.26 3.82 -0.68
C PHE A 112 13.98 4.31 0.01
N ARG A 113 13.20 5.14 -0.66
CA ARG A 113 11.81 5.48 -0.31
C ARG A 113 10.96 5.58 -1.57
N SER A 114 9.75 5.07 -1.52
CA SER A 114 8.71 5.23 -2.55
C SER A 114 7.41 5.62 -1.87
N PHE A 115 6.54 6.36 -2.57
CA PHE A 115 5.22 6.77 -2.09
C PHE A 115 4.23 6.74 -3.27
N THR A 116 3.24 5.85 -3.21
CA THR A 116 2.14 5.81 -4.18
C THR A 116 1.12 6.91 -3.87
N LEU A 117 0.76 7.70 -4.88
CA LEU A 117 -0.11 8.87 -4.76
C LEU A 117 -1.54 8.58 -5.29
N THR A 118 -1.64 7.91 -6.44
CA THR A 118 -2.90 7.60 -7.12
C THR A 118 -2.84 6.21 -7.74
N LYS A 119 -3.98 5.52 -7.82
CA LYS A 119 -4.12 4.21 -8.45
C LYS A 119 -5.54 4.05 -8.99
N GLY A 120 -5.68 3.96 -10.30
CA GLY A 120 -6.96 3.98 -11.01
C GLY A 120 -7.34 2.68 -11.70
N SER A 121 -8.59 2.61 -12.17
CA SER A 121 -8.98 1.64 -13.21
C SER A 121 -8.58 2.10 -14.61
N GLY A 122 -8.64 3.42 -14.87
CA GLY A 122 -8.22 4.06 -16.12
C GLY A 122 -7.04 5.01 -15.96
N TYR A 123 -6.73 5.75 -17.03
CA TYR A 123 -5.58 6.67 -17.10
C TYR A 123 -5.97 8.14 -16.84
N ALA A 124 -5.03 8.90 -16.30
CA ALA A 124 -5.13 10.35 -16.12
C ALA A 124 -3.76 11.03 -16.28
N HIS A 125 -3.76 12.30 -16.70
CA HIS A 125 -2.59 13.16 -16.49
C HIS A 125 -2.60 13.63 -15.03
N VAL A 126 -1.50 13.41 -14.30
CA VAL A 126 -1.33 13.77 -12.88
C VAL A 126 -0.12 14.67 -12.73
N GLY A 127 -0.33 15.92 -12.31
CA GLY A 127 0.71 16.87 -11.92
C GLY A 127 0.80 17.00 -10.40
N LEU A 128 2.02 17.05 -9.87
CA LEU A 128 2.27 17.18 -8.42
C LEU A 128 2.62 18.61 -8.01
N ARG A 129 2.20 19.00 -6.81
CA ARG A 129 2.73 20.17 -6.09
C ARG A 129 3.41 19.75 -4.79
N PHE A 130 4.69 20.09 -4.66
CA PHE A 130 5.42 20.03 -3.41
C PHE A 130 5.48 21.43 -2.81
N SER A 131 4.87 21.63 -1.64
CA SER A 131 5.06 22.87 -0.86
C SER A 131 6.51 23.00 -0.40
N LYS A 132 7.21 21.87 -0.17
CA LYS A 132 8.63 21.77 0.20
C LYS A 132 9.33 20.59 -0.47
N LEU A 133 10.54 20.80 -0.94
CA LEU A 133 11.46 19.76 -1.40
C LEU A 133 12.90 20.17 -1.07
N TRP A 134 13.53 19.51 -0.09
CA TRP A 134 14.95 19.70 0.24
C TRP A 134 15.63 18.36 0.51
N MET A 135 16.36 17.86 -0.48
CA MET A 135 17.02 16.56 -0.45
C MET A 135 18.51 16.68 -0.09
N PRO A 136 19.11 15.69 0.59
CA PRO A 136 20.57 15.65 0.77
C PRO A 136 21.26 15.41 -0.57
N SER A 137 22.47 15.96 -0.74
CA SER A 137 23.26 15.82 -1.97
C SER A 137 23.48 14.33 -2.32
N GLY A 138 23.32 13.97 -3.60
CA GLY A 138 23.36 12.57 -4.03
C GLY A 138 22.02 11.84 -3.89
N VAL A 139 20.91 12.59 -3.95
CA VAL A 139 19.56 12.03 -4.10
C VAL A 139 18.93 12.43 -5.44
N SER A 140 18.48 11.41 -6.18
CA SER A 140 17.58 11.56 -7.33
C SER A 140 16.13 11.35 -6.91
N VAL A 141 15.29 12.35 -7.21
CA VAL A 141 13.83 12.28 -7.05
C VAL A 141 13.23 11.90 -8.40
N ILE A 142 12.56 10.75 -8.47
CA ILE A 142 11.92 10.21 -9.66
C ILE A 142 10.41 10.21 -9.45
N LEU A 143 9.66 10.66 -10.45
CA LEU A 143 8.22 10.53 -10.51
C LEU A 143 7.90 9.43 -11.52
N ARG A 144 7.45 8.27 -11.03
CA ARG A 144 7.15 7.10 -11.84
C ARG A 144 5.65 7.03 -12.10
N ALA A 145 5.28 7.09 -13.37
CA ALA A 145 4.00 6.53 -13.81
C ALA A 145 4.22 5.03 -14.06
N VAL A 146 3.58 4.21 -13.24
CA VAL A 146 3.51 2.77 -13.41
C VAL A 146 2.49 2.44 -14.49
N GLU A 147 2.90 1.59 -15.42
CA GLU A 147 2.11 1.19 -16.58
C GLU A 147 1.66 -0.30 -16.45
N GLY A 148 0.99 -0.83 -17.48
CA GLY A 148 0.72 -2.28 -17.57
C GLY A 148 1.91 -3.06 -18.13
N PHE A 149 1.94 -4.38 -17.92
CA PHE A 149 3.04 -5.30 -18.30
C PHE A 149 3.56 -5.20 -19.76
N ASP A 150 2.77 -4.63 -20.67
CA ASP A 150 3.10 -4.44 -22.09
C ASP A 150 3.84 -3.12 -22.40
N THR A 151 3.91 -2.19 -21.44
CA THR A 151 4.46 -0.84 -21.60
C THR A 151 5.48 -0.55 -20.49
N PRO A 152 6.71 -0.10 -20.80
CA PRO A 152 7.67 0.29 -19.78
C PRO A 152 7.24 1.52 -18.97
N ASP A 153 7.45 1.48 -17.65
CA ASP A 153 7.17 2.58 -16.72
C ASP A 153 7.76 3.92 -17.18
N ARG A 154 6.93 4.97 -17.14
CA ARG A 154 7.34 6.32 -17.53
C ARG A 154 7.91 7.09 -16.34
N MET A 155 9.23 7.19 -16.31
CA MET A 155 9.98 7.88 -15.24
C MET A 155 10.36 9.32 -15.61
N LEU A 156 9.91 10.27 -14.80
CA LEU A 156 10.30 11.68 -14.85
C LEU A 156 11.27 12.01 -13.70
N ASN A 157 12.56 12.15 -13.99
CA ASN A 157 13.55 12.58 -12.99
C ASN A 157 13.37 14.08 -12.69
N LEU A 158 12.82 14.39 -11.52
CA LEU A 158 12.54 15.75 -11.04
C LEU A 158 13.84 16.47 -10.62
N SER A 159 14.84 15.73 -10.11
CA SER A 159 16.17 16.28 -9.76
C SER A 159 16.92 16.90 -10.95
N ARG A 160 16.54 16.62 -12.20
CA ARG A 160 17.06 17.35 -13.38
C ARG A 160 16.73 18.85 -13.37
N ASN A 161 15.56 19.21 -12.84
CA ASN A 161 15.11 20.59 -12.70
C ASN A 161 15.33 21.13 -11.29
N TYR A 162 15.32 20.24 -10.28
CA TYR A 162 15.46 20.57 -8.87
C TYR A 162 16.60 19.75 -8.20
N PRO A 163 17.89 20.00 -8.55
CA PRO A 163 19.02 19.26 -8.00
C PRO A 163 19.07 19.18 -6.47
N SER A 164 19.49 18.03 -5.95
CA SER A 164 19.64 17.79 -4.51
C SER A 164 20.74 18.66 -3.86
N GLY A 165 20.71 18.74 -2.53
CA GLY A 165 21.46 19.71 -1.72
C GLY A 165 20.72 21.05 -1.54
N ARG A 166 19.77 21.38 -2.42
CA ARG A 166 19.08 22.70 -2.47
C ARG A 166 17.64 22.63 -1.96
N ASN A 167 17.24 23.67 -1.23
CA ASN A 167 15.91 23.81 -0.65
C ASN A 167 14.98 24.54 -1.63
N TYR A 168 13.91 23.88 -2.04
CA TYR A 168 12.86 24.42 -2.90
C TYR A 168 11.52 24.43 -2.18
N GLY A 169 10.66 25.39 -2.55
CA GLY A 169 9.26 25.43 -2.14
C GLY A 169 8.36 25.75 -3.32
N ASN A 170 7.10 25.31 -3.25
CA ASN A 170 6.10 25.43 -4.32
C ASN A 170 6.59 24.85 -5.67
N VAL A 171 7.24 23.69 -5.62
CA VAL A 171 7.67 22.96 -6.83
C VAL A 171 6.45 22.31 -7.47
N VAL A 172 6.16 22.68 -8.72
CA VAL A 172 5.14 22.02 -9.54
C VAL A 172 5.85 21.09 -10.52
N ALA A 173 5.54 19.79 -10.45
CA ALA A 173 6.05 18.81 -11.40
C ALA A 173 5.21 18.80 -12.69
N PRO A 174 5.83 18.65 -13.87
CA PRO A 174 5.11 18.40 -15.12
C PRO A 174 4.11 17.23 -15.01
N PRO A 175 2.88 17.34 -15.54
CA PRO A 175 1.90 16.26 -15.48
C PRO A 175 2.36 15.01 -16.24
N VAL A 176 2.36 13.86 -15.58
CA VAL A 176 2.66 12.56 -16.18
C VAL A 176 1.36 11.82 -16.46
N LEU A 177 1.21 11.25 -17.66
CA LEU A 177 0.10 10.34 -17.97
C LEU A 177 0.35 9.01 -17.27
N THR A 178 -0.63 8.49 -16.53
CA THR A 178 -0.44 7.38 -15.60
C THR A 178 -1.75 6.65 -15.26
N LYS A 179 -1.63 5.39 -14.80
CA LYS A 179 -2.69 4.65 -14.10
C LYS A 179 -2.38 4.45 -12.61
N GLU A 180 -1.10 4.31 -12.24
CA GLU A 180 -0.63 4.39 -10.85
C GLU A 180 0.61 5.30 -10.76
N PHE A 181 0.58 6.32 -9.91
CA PHE A 181 1.65 7.33 -9.78
C PHE A 181 2.45 7.13 -8.49
N ARG A 182 3.79 7.14 -8.58
CA ARG A 182 4.71 7.04 -7.44
C ARG A 182 5.74 8.17 -7.40
N ILE A 183 6.13 8.55 -6.19
CA ILE A 183 7.27 9.43 -5.89
C ILE A 183 8.37 8.56 -5.30
N GLU A 184 9.52 8.50 -5.95
CA GLU A 184 10.62 7.59 -5.61
C GLU A 184 11.92 8.37 -5.37
N PHE A 185 12.68 7.93 -4.36
CA PHE A 185 13.92 8.56 -3.93
C PHE A 185 15.06 7.53 -4.02
N TYR A 186 16.09 7.86 -4.81
CA TYR A 186 17.25 7.01 -5.07
C TYR A 186 18.52 7.66 -4.54
N ARG A 187 19.46 6.86 -4.02
CA ARG A 187 20.80 7.32 -3.60
C ARG A 187 21.76 7.14 -4.77
N ASP A 188 22.23 8.25 -5.33
CA ASP A 188 23.10 8.25 -6.51
C ASP A 188 24.46 7.56 -6.20
N GLU A 189 25.15 7.04 -7.21
CA GLU A 189 26.55 6.63 -7.04
C GLU A 189 27.42 7.87 -6.76
N THR A 190 28.17 7.85 -5.65
CA THR A 190 28.98 9.00 -5.25
C THR A 190 30.22 9.17 -6.14
N SER A 191 30.19 10.18 -7.01
CA SER A 191 31.42 10.85 -7.44
C SER A 191 32.13 11.44 -6.20
N PRO A 192 33.48 11.41 -6.11
CA PRO A 192 34.20 11.91 -4.94
C PRO A 192 33.94 13.40 -4.65
N ASP A 193 34.06 13.78 -3.38
CA ASP A 193 33.65 15.08 -2.86
C ASP A 193 34.27 16.29 -3.57
N THR A 194 33.39 17.17 -4.06
CA THR A 194 33.62 18.62 -4.01
C THR A 194 32.45 19.27 -3.27
N VAL A 195 32.33 18.99 -1.97
CA VAL A 195 31.48 19.78 -1.07
C VAL A 195 32.10 21.16 -0.96
N ASP A 196 31.55 22.13 -1.69
CA ASP A 196 31.91 23.53 -1.51
C ASP A 196 31.21 24.05 -0.25
N GLU A 197 31.96 24.15 0.86
CA GLU A 197 31.41 24.63 2.14
C GLU A 197 30.85 26.07 2.07
N THR A 198 31.07 26.81 0.98
CA THR A 198 30.56 28.18 0.82
C THR A 198 29.09 28.27 0.42
N ASP A 199 28.46 27.22 -0.12
CA ASP A 199 27.02 27.23 -0.49
C ASP A 199 26.08 27.04 0.73
N PHE A 200 26.62 26.87 1.95
CA PHE A 200 25.86 26.70 3.21
C PHE A 200 25.22 27.99 3.77
N ILE A 201 25.18 29.08 3.01
CA ILE A 201 24.71 30.39 3.50
C ILE A 201 23.19 30.55 3.38
N GLY A 202 22.50 30.18 4.47
CA GLY A 202 21.42 31.02 4.99
C GLY A 202 20.00 30.79 4.46
N ASN A 203 19.41 29.65 4.78
CA ASN A 203 18.00 29.59 5.21
C ASN A 203 17.82 28.45 6.23
N ALA A 204 17.03 28.71 7.28
CA ALA A 204 16.61 27.67 8.21
C ALA A 204 15.47 26.83 7.60
N PHE A 205 15.28 25.62 8.12
CA PHE A 205 14.24 24.69 7.71
C PHE A 205 13.73 23.96 8.94
N SER A 206 12.42 23.68 8.94
CA SER A 206 11.81 22.67 9.79
C SER A 206 10.59 22.09 9.09
N VAL A 207 10.25 20.85 9.43
CA VAL A 207 8.90 20.28 9.18
C VAL A 207 8.01 20.48 10.43
N ALA A 208 8.58 20.91 11.56
CA ALA A 208 7.95 20.89 12.89
C ALA A 208 8.25 22.14 13.75
N ASP A 209 8.45 23.30 13.10
CA ASP A 209 8.70 24.62 13.72
C ASP A 209 9.88 24.69 14.73
N SER A 210 10.86 23.79 14.58
CA SER A 210 12.10 23.72 15.36
C SER A 210 13.33 24.21 14.57
N ASP A 211 14.28 24.88 15.22
CA ASP A 211 15.52 25.45 14.61
C ASP A 211 16.54 24.41 14.05
N SER A 212 16.18 23.13 13.94
CA SER A 212 17.08 22.04 13.54
C SER A 212 17.12 21.81 12.02
N LYS A 213 18.27 22.04 11.39
CA LYS A 213 18.55 21.66 9.99
C LYS A 213 18.20 20.18 9.75
N CYS A 214 17.41 19.90 8.71
CA CYS A 214 16.90 18.57 8.40
C CYS A 214 16.52 18.48 6.91
N PHE A 215 16.75 17.35 6.24
CA PHE A 215 16.26 17.10 4.87
C PHE A 215 14.87 16.45 4.86
N GLY A 216 14.09 16.70 3.81
CA GLY A 216 12.75 16.15 3.66
C GLY A 216 11.95 16.76 2.51
N PHE A 217 10.71 16.29 2.35
CA PHE A 217 9.75 16.80 1.36
C PHE A 217 8.33 16.86 1.93
N VAL A 218 7.48 17.70 1.32
CA VAL A 218 6.04 17.76 1.57
C VAL A 218 5.31 18.01 0.25
N VAL A 219 4.40 17.10 -0.09
CA VAL A 219 3.41 17.19 -1.19
C VAL A 219 2.12 17.74 -0.59
N ASP A 220 1.64 18.87 -1.10
CA ASP A 220 0.47 19.58 -0.56
C ASP A 220 -0.75 19.57 -1.50
N SER A 221 -0.56 19.28 -2.79
CA SER A 221 -1.65 18.95 -3.70
C SER A 221 -1.20 18.12 -4.90
N TYR A 222 -2.17 17.54 -5.60
CA TYR A 222 -2.02 17.08 -6.97
C TYR A 222 -3.19 17.56 -7.84
N ASP A 223 -2.93 17.81 -9.11
CA ASP A 223 -3.90 18.22 -10.12
C ASP A 223 -4.04 17.09 -11.15
N TYR A 224 -5.26 16.73 -11.53
CA TYR A 224 -5.48 15.64 -12.48
C TYR A 224 -6.61 15.86 -13.50
N VAL A 225 -6.44 15.21 -14.66
CA VAL A 225 -7.37 15.21 -15.79
C VAL A 225 -7.60 13.76 -16.24
N LEU A 226 -8.84 13.26 -16.18
CA LEU A 226 -9.20 11.89 -16.56
C LEU A 226 -9.27 11.71 -18.08
N MET A 227 -8.67 10.64 -18.60
CA MET A 227 -8.87 10.25 -20.00
C MET A 227 -10.26 9.63 -20.24
N ASN A 228 -10.85 9.00 -19.22
CA ASN A 228 -12.20 8.44 -19.28
C ASN A 228 -12.93 8.70 -17.95
N SER A 229 -14.07 9.39 -18.01
CA SER A 229 -14.89 9.72 -16.83
C SER A 229 -15.57 8.50 -16.19
N LYS A 230 -15.63 7.35 -16.87
CA LYS A 230 -16.14 6.07 -16.32
C LYS A 230 -15.07 5.24 -15.59
N GLU A 231 -13.79 5.57 -15.77
CA GLU A 231 -12.65 4.78 -15.27
C GLU A 231 -11.74 5.69 -14.42
N PRO A 232 -12.22 6.10 -13.22
CA PRO A 232 -11.52 7.10 -12.43
C PRO A 232 -10.12 6.60 -12.02
N ILE A 233 -9.14 7.50 -12.07
CA ILE A 233 -8.10 7.45 -11.05
C ILE A 233 -8.72 7.86 -9.72
N VAL A 234 -8.47 7.06 -8.70
CA VAL A 234 -8.77 7.40 -7.32
C VAL A 234 -7.41 7.60 -6.65
N ALA A 235 -7.21 8.69 -5.92
CA ALA A 235 -6.22 8.65 -4.85
C ALA A 235 -6.84 7.71 -3.81
N THR A 236 -6.27 6.51 -3.68
CA THR A 236 -7.00 5.27 -3.34
C THR A 236 -8.08 5.45 -2.27
N GLY A 237 -9.33 5.12 -2.60
CA GLY A 237 -10.41 4.96 -1.62
C GLY A 237 -10.26 3.67 -0.81
N ALA A 238 -9.01 3.27 -0.55
CA ALA A 238 -8.60 2.05 0.09
C ALA A 238 -7.41 2.37 1.00
N SER A 239 -7.49 1.84 2.21
CA SER A 239 -6.49 1.92 3.29
C SER A 239 -5.30 0.96 3.09
N ILE A 240 -5.14 0.45 1.85
CA ILE A 240 -4.04 -0.37 1.32
C ILE A 240 -3.67 0.19 -0.07
N CYS A 241 -2.38 0.20 -0.41
CA CYS A 241 -1.85 0.89 -1.59
C CYS A 241 -1.35 -0.03 -2.70
N ALA A 242 -0.38 -0.89 -2.41
CA ALA A 242 0.13 -1.91 -3.33
C ALA A 242 -0.23 -3.32 -2.87
N ALA A 243 0.14 -3.68 -1.64
CA ALA A 243 -0.12 -5.00 -1.06
C ALA A 243 -0.62 -4.87 0.40
N ASP A 244 -1.17 -5.95 0.96
CA ASP A 244 -1.55 -6.01 2.38
C ASP A 244 -0.33 -6.49 3.18
N ASN A 245 0.45 -5.54 3.70
CA ASN A 245 1.71 -5.79 4.41
C ASN A 245 1.50 -6.10 5.90
N THR A 246 0.25 -6.11 6.38
CA THR A 246 -0.09 -6.61 7.71
C THR A 246 0.18 -8.11 7.81
N LYS A 247 0.57 -8.64 8.97
CA LYS A 247 0.74 -10.11 9.15
C LYS A 247 -0.11 -10.63 10.30
N ASN A 248 -0.51 -11.89 10.22
CA ASN A 248 -1.26 -12.57 11.30
C ASN A 248 -0.50 -12.41 12.62
N ALA A 249 -1.17 -11.94 13.68
CA ALA A 249 -0.49 -11.40 14.86
C ALA A 249 0.57 -12.34 15.45
N ILE A 250 0.28 -13.65 15.46
CA ILE A 250 1.16 -14.72 15.92
C ILE A 250 2.53 -14.78 15.21
N CYS A 251 2.65 -14.29 13.97
CA CYS A 251 3.94 -14.18 13.25
C CYS A 251 4.97 -13.34 14.02
N TYR A 252 4.50 -12.33 14.75
CA TYR A 252 5.34 -11.44 15.55
C TYR A 252 5.67 -11.99 16.95
N TYR A 253 5.34 -13.25 17.26
CA TYR A 253 5.71 -13.84 18.55
C TYR A 253 7.13 -14.43 18.58
N ASP A 254 7.63 -15.02 17.49
CA ASP A 254 8.88 -15.81 17.53
C ASP A 254 10.16 -14.96 17.48
N ASP A 255 10.12 -13.82 16.77
CA ASP A 255 11.20 -12.83 16.81
C ASP A 255 11.16 -12.03 18.13
N VAL A 256 12.33 -11.87 18.75
CA VAL A 256 12.51 -11.10 19.99
C VAL A 256 12.21 -9.61 19.79
N THR A 257 12.46 -9.04 18.60
CA THR A 257 12.26 -7.59 18.38
C THR A 257 10.79 -7.20 18.30
N THR A 258 9.96 -8.07 17.71
CA THR A 258 8.52 -7.83 17.51
C THR A 258 7.62 -8.50 18.57
N ARG A 259 8.15 -9.41 19.40
CA ARG A 259 7.41 -10.10 20.48
C ARG A 259 6.62 -9.17 21.39
N THR A 260 7.17 -8.02 21.78
CA THR A 260 6.45 -7.09 22.67
C THR A 260 5.26 -6.43 21.97
N ALA A 261 5.35 -6.17 20.66
CA ALA A 261 4.21 -5.69 19.86
C ALA A 261 3.08 -6.72 19.77
N TYR A 262 3.41 -8.01 19.58
CA TYR A 262 2.43 -9.09 19.69
C TYR A 262 1.82 -9.16 21.09
N LEU A 263 2.64 -9.15 22.15
CA LEU A 263 2.15 -9.27 23.52
C LEU A 263 1.26 -8.07 23.91
N ALA A 264 1.59 -6.86 23.47
CA ALA A 264 0.73 -5.68 23.59
C ALA A 264 -0.60 -5.86 22.85
N SER A 265 -0.59 -6.44 21.63
CA SER A 265 -1.80 -6.67 20.83
C SER A 265 -2.84 -7.58 21.50
N ARG A 266 -2.50 -8.27 22.60
CA ARG A 266 -3.43 -9.13 23.35
C ARG A 266 -4.57 -8.32 23.97
N SER A 267 -4.34 -7.05 24.30
CA SER A 267 -5.34 -6.10 24.83
C SER A 267 -6.32 -5.56 23.78
N VAL A 268 -6.16 -5.96 22.51
CA VAL A 268 -7.02 -5.59 21.38
C VAL A 268 -8.07 -6.67 21.14
N ALA A 269 -9.29 -6.24 20.87
CA ALA A 269 -10.46 -7.06 20.69
C ALA A 269 -11.19 -6.77 19.37
N ARG A 270 -11.81 -7.81 18.83
CA ARG A 270 -12.83 -7.71 17.79
C ARG A 270 -14.15 -7.26 18.45
N LEU A 271 -14.74 -6.21 17.89
CA LEU A 271 -16.08 -5.74 18.24
C LEU A 271 -17.08 -6.21 17.17
N LYS A 272 -18.21 -6.76 17.61
CA LYS A 272 -19.40 -6.97 16.77
C LYS A 272 -20.55 -6.16 17.35
N ILE A 273 -21.01 -5.18 16.59
CA ILE A 273 -21.87 -4.08 17.05
C ILE A 273 -23.18 -4.13 16.26
N PRO A 274 -24.36 -4.18 16.91
CA PRO A 274 -25.63 -4.13 16.20
C PRO A 274 -25.89 -2.72 15.66
N LYS A 275 -26.40 -2.60 14.44
CA LYS A 275 -26.74 -1.31 13.79
C LYS A 275 -28.25 -1.17 13.52
N GLY A 276 -29.08 -1.81 14.34
CA GLY A 276 -30.53 -1.92 14.13
C GLY A 276 -30.89 -2.91 13.01
N SER A 277 -32.19 -3.14 12.78
CA SER A 277 -32.74 -3.96 11.67
C SER A 277 -32.25 -5.41 11.51
N GLY A 278 -31.38 -5.91 12.40
CA GLY A 278 -30.66 -7.19 12.24
C GLY A 278 -29.28 -7.05 11.57
N GLU A 279 -28.84 -5.83 11.27
CA GLU A 279 -27.53 -5.51 10.69
C GLU A 279 -26.44 -5.40 11.77
N TRP A 280 -25.20 -5.69 11.37
CA TRP A 280 -24.04 -5.73 12.26
C TRP A 280 -22.82 -5.06 11.63
N ALA A 281 -22.22 -4.11 12.34
CA ALA A 281 -20.88 -3.63 12.06
C ALA A 281 -19.83 -4.53 12.74
N SER A 282 -18.63 -4.58 12.15
CA SER A 282 -17.44 -5.10 12.81
C SER A 282 -16.41 -3.99 12.91
N CYS A 283 -15.84 -3.79 14.10
CA CYS A 283 -14.81 -2.80 14.38
C CYS A 283 -13.72 -3.41 15.27
N THR A 284 -12.66 -2.64 15.52
CA THR A 284 -11.63 -2.93 16.50
C THR A 284 -11.87 -2.07 17.76
N GLY A 285 -11.49 -2.58 18.92
CA GLY A 285 -11.38 -1.80 20.14
C GLY A 285 -10.34 -2.40 21.08
N TRP A 286 -9.95 -1.68 22.12
CA TRP A 286 -8.82 -2.09 22.97
C TRP A 286 -8.97 -1.61 24.41
N LEU A 287 -8.37 -2.36 25.35
CA LEU A 287 -8.44 -2.07 26.79
C LEU A 287 -7.64 -0.81 27.13
N LEU A 288 -8.33 0.25 27.56
CA LEU A 288 -7.73 1.48 28.05
C LEU A 288 -7.69 1.46 29.57
N GLY A 289 -6.47 1.36 30.12
CA GLY A 289 -6.24 1.30 31.56
C GLY A 289 -6.77 0.02 32.26
N ASN A 290 -6.53 -0.05 33.57
CA ASN A 290 -6.67 -1.28 34.37
C ASN A 290 -8.10 -1.62 34.85
N GLN A 291 -9.08 -0.72 34.66
CA GLN A 291 -10.47 -0.95 35.10
C GLN A 291 -11.40 -1.55 34.03
N GLY A 292 -10.87 -1.88 32.84
CA GLY A 292 -11.67 -2.47 31.76
C GLY A 292 -12.62 -1.47 31.10
N HIS A 293 -12.07 -0.34 30.67
CA HIS A 293 -12.67 0.49 29.63
C HIS A 293 -12.20 -0.01 28.25
N ILE A 294 -13.01 0.20 27.21
CA ILE A 294 -12.67 -0.12 25.82
C ILE A 294 -12.74 1.18 25.01
N MET A 295 -11.66 1.51 24.31
CA MET A 295 -11.65 2.58 23.33
C MET A 295 -11.96 2.03 21.93
N THR A 296 -12.78 2.74 21.16
CA THR A 296 -13.09 2.50 19.72
C THR A 296 -13.56 3.82 19.07
N ASN A 297 -14.02 3.81 17.81
CA ASN A 297 -14.53 5.03 17.16
C ASN A 297 -15.99 5.35 17.52
N TYR A 298 -16.39 6.62 17.38
CA TYR A 298 -17.79 7.04 17.48
C TYR A 298 -18.64 6.46 16.33
N HIS A 299 -18.11 6.44 15.10
CA HIS A 299 -18.83 5.82 13.97
C HIS A 299 -19.05 4.30 14.18
N CYS A 300 -18.18 3.66 14.97
CA CYS A 300 -18.36 2.28 15.41
C CYS A 300 -19.48 2.15 16.46
N VAL A 301 -19.42 2.92 17.57
CA VAL A 301 -20.42 2.88 18.65
C VAL A 301 -20.81 4.30 19.07
N SER A 302 -21.98 4.77 18.63
CA SER A 302 -22.43 6.16 18.84
C SER A 302 -23.49 6.34 19.93
N MET A 303 -24.17 5.27 20.34
CA MET A 303 -25.30 5.34 21.29
C MET A 303 -25.47 4.09 22.17
N ASP A 304 -26.21 4.23 23.27
CA ASP A 304 -26.42 3.19 24.29
C ASP A 304 -26.98 1.87 23.74
N GLU A 305 -27.84 1.91 22.73
CA GLU A 305 -28.40 0.70 22.10
C GLU A 305 -27.32 -0.12 21.36
N GLU A 306 -26.38 0.56 20.71
CA GLU A 306 -25.23 -0.09 20.06
C GLU A 306 -24.26 -0.67 21.10
N ALA A 307 -23.92 0.12 22.13
CA ALA A 307 -23.02 -0.30 23.22
C ALA A 307 -23.59 -1.51 24.00
N SER A 308 -24.88 -1.44 24.38
CA SER A 308 -25.52 -2.49 25.19
C SER A 308 -25.73 -3.81 24.45
N GLY A 309 -25.67 -3.83 23.12
CA GLY A 309 -25.63 -5.05 22.31
C GLY A 309 -24.25 -5.43 21.75
N THR A 310 -23.19 -4.65 22.04
CA THR A 310 -21.84 -4.90 21.50
C THR A 310 -21.18 -6.13 22.13
N ARG A 311 -20.76 -7.08 21.29
CA ARG A 311 -19.96 -8.26 21.67
C ARG A 311 -18.46 -7.94 21.54
N VAL A 312 -17.71 -8.22 22.60
CA VAL A 312 -16.27 -7.97 22.71
C VAL A 312 -15.50 -9.29 22.80
N GLU A 313 -14.56 -9.49 21.90
CA GLU A 313 -13.91 -10.78 21.65
C GLU A 313 -12.38 -10.62 21.53
N PHE A 314 -11.63 -11.06 22.54
CA PHE A 314 -10.17 -10.97 22.63
C PHE A 314 -9.49 -12.22 22.06
N MET A 315 -8.23 -12.12 21.62
CA MET A 315 -7.46 -13.24 21.08
C MET A 315 -8.17 -13.98 19.92
N ALA A 316 -8.99 -13.28 19.15
CA ALA A 316 -9.49 -13.77 17.87
C ALA A 316 -8.37 -13.68 16.83
N GLU A 317 -7.42 -14.61 16.87
CA GLU A 317 -6.18 -14.60 16.08
C GLU A 317 -5.83 -16.00 15.55
N ASP A 318 -4.95 -16.05 14.55
CA ASP A 318 -4.48 -17.28 13.94
C ASP A 318 -3.59 -18.08 14.90
N LYS A 319 -3.66 -19.41 14.79
CA LYS A 319 -2.98 -20.34 15.70
C LYS A 319 -1.54 -20.67 15.26
N SER A 320 -1.14 -20.17 14.09
CA SER A 320 0.16 -20.36 13.44
C SER A 320 0.39 -19.22 12.46
N CYS A 321 1.66 -18.85 12.23
CA CYS A 321 1.98 -17.81 11.25
C CYS A 321 1.65 -18.24 9.81
N SER A 322 1.06 -17.32 9.04
CA SER A 322 0.86 -17.39 7.59
C SER A 322 0.64 -15.98 7.05
N ASP A 323 0.95 -15.75 5.77
CA ASP A 323 0.78 -14.42 5.14
C ASP A 323 -0.68 -14.15 4.72
N SER A 324 -1.50 -15.19 4.62
CA SER A 324 -2.94 -15.11 4.42
C SER A 324 -3.73 -15.31 5.72
N PHE A 325 -4.92 -14.71 5.81
CA PHE A 325 -5.91 -14.99 6.87
C PHE A 325 -6.18 -16.51 6.92
N SER A 326 -5.76 -17.20 7.98
CA SER A 326 -5.80 -18.68 8.04
C SER A 326 -7.20 -19.26 8.26
N CYS A 327 -8.14 -18.39 8.64
CA CYS A 327 -9.51 -18.70 9.05
C CYS A 327 -10.54 -18.00 8.16
N ALA A 328 -11.64 -18.69 7.84
CA ALA A 328 -12.84 -18.02 7.36
C ALA A 328 -13.52 -17.19 8.48
N LEU A 329 -14.48 -16.35 8.09
CA LEU A 329 -15.25 -15.51 9.01
C LEU A 329 -16.01 -16.35 10.05
N GLY A 330 -15.43 -16.45 11.25
CA GLY A 330 -15.98 -17.20 12.38
C GLY A 330 -15.19 -18.46 12.78
N GLU A 331 -14.13 -18.85 12.06
CA GLU A 331 -13.34 -20.06 12.41
C GLU A 331 -12.23 -19.76 13.44
N CYS A 332 -11.66 -18.55 13.39
CA CYS A 332 -10.82 -18.00 14.46
C CYS A 332 -11.74 -17.32 15.50
N GLU A 333 -12.38 -18.13 16.34
CA GLU A 333 -13.09 -17.67 17.54
C GLU A 333 -12.10 -17.26 18.63
N GLY A 334 -12.32 -16.08 19.20
CA GLY A 334 -11.60 -15.58 20.38
C GLY A 334 -12.37 -15.78 21.68
N GLY A 335 -11.76 -15.38 22.79
CA GLY A 335 -12.39 -15.31 24.10
C GLY A 335 -13.43 -14.18 24.14
N VAL A 336 -14.71 -14.55 24.11
CA VAL A 336 -15.83 -13.60 24.31
C VAL A 336 -15.88 -13.19 25.78
N VAL A 337 -15.47 -11.95 26.07
CA VAL A 337 -15.41 -11.38 27.42
C VAL A 337 -16.71 -10.67 27.80
N ALA A 338 -17.41 -10.13 26.80
CA ALA A 338 -18.70 -9.46 26.99
C ALA A 338 -19.60 -9.64 25.76
N ILE A 339 -20.92 -9.59 25.99
CA ILE A 339 -21.98 -9.53 24.98
C ILE A 339 -22.85 -8.27 25.13
N SER A 340 -22.37 -7.32 25.94
CA SER A 340 -23.01 -6.06 26.30
C SER A 340 -21.96 -5.14 26.94
N THR A 341 -22.01 -3.84 26.63
CA THR A 341 -21.14 -2.81 27.22
C THR A 341 -21.95 -1.56 27.57
N GLU A 342 -21.43 -0.72 28.45
CA GLU A 342 -22.00 0.60 28.79
C GLU A 342 -21.24 1.69 28.03
N LEU A 343 -21.92 2.71 27.52
CA LEU A 343 -21.29 3.86 26.87
C LEU A 343 -20.95 4.91 27.93
N VAL A 344 -19.67 5.17 28.18
CA VAL A 344 -19.21 6.18 29.17
C VAL A 344 -19.19 7.56 28.53
N HIS A 345 -18.64 7.65 27.33
CA HIS A 345 -18.63 8.88 26.53
C HIS A 345 -18.43 8.58 25.04
N ALA A 346 -18.88 9.50 24.18
CA ALA A 346 -18.63 9.46 22.75
C ALA A 346 -18.50 10.88 22.20
N SER A 347 -17.59 11.09 21.25
CA SER A 347 -17.34 12.37 20.59
C SER A 347 -17.32 12.18 19.08
N GLU A 348 -18.26 12.84 18.40
CA GLU A 348 -18.37 12.86 16.93
C GLU A 348 -17.23 13.67 16.28
N GLU A 349 -16.82 14.77 16.92
CA GLU A 349 -15.76 15.69 16.45
C GLU A 349 -14.36 15.05 16.49
N LEU A 350 -14.12 14.16 17.45
CA LEU A 350 -12.86 13.43 17.63
C LEU A 350 -13.01 11.92 17.35
N ASP A 351 -14.08 11.55 16.63
CA ASP A 351 -14.48 10.18 16.26
C ASP A 351 -14.05 9.06 17.24
N TYR A 352 -14.36 9.22 18.53
CA TYR A 352 -14.03 8.23 19.57
C TYR A 352 -15.23 7.89 20.45
N ALA A 353 -15.23 6.66 20.97
CA ALA A 353 -16.18 6.15 21.95
C ALA A 353 -15.43 5.39 23.05
N LEU A 354 -15.68 5.80 24.30
CA LEU A 354 -15.21 5.15 25.51
C LEU A 354 -16.33 4.27 26.06
N LEU A 355 -16.17 2.96 25.93
CA LEU A 355 -17.09 1.96 26.47
C LEU A 355 -16.57 1.42 27.80
N LYS A 356 -17.45 0.83 28.59
CA LYS A 356 -17.13 0.13 29.84
C LYS A 356 -17.58 -1.33 29.73
N LEU A 357 -16.64 -2.25 29.98
CA LEU A 357 -16.99 -3.66 30.20
C LEU A 357 -17.71 -3.81 31.55
N PRO A 358 -18.65 -4.78 31.69
CA PRO A 358 -19.23 -5.15 32.98
C PRO A 358 -18.15 -5.69 33.95
N ALA A 359 -18.54 -6.29 35.08
CA ALA A 359 -17.62 -6.71 36.14
C ALA A 359 -16.34 -7.43 35.65
N SER A 360 -16.45 -8.27 34.60
CA SER A 360 -15.34 -8.99 33.94
C SER A 360 -14.24 -8.11 33.31
N GLY A 361 -14.40 -6.78 33.28
CA GLY A 361 -13.44 -5.86 32.67
C GLY A 361 -12.11 -5.77 33.40
N VAL A 362 -12.08 -5.96 34.72
CA VAL A 362 -10.84 -5.92 35.50
C VAL A 362 -10.03 -7.20 35.28
N GLU A 363 -10.69 -8.36 35.25
CA GLU A 363 -10.08 -9.64 34.92
C GLU A 363 -9.59 -9.68 33.47
N ALA A 364 -10.28 -8.99 32.55
CA ALA A 364 -9.83 -8.82 31.16
C ALA A 364 -8.52 -8.01 31.09
N ALA A 365 -8.45 -6.85 31.75
CA ALA A 365 -7.23 -6.04 31.83
C ALA A 365 -6.06 -6.80 32.48
N GLN A 366 -6.32 -7.64 33.49
CA GLN A 366 -5.30 -8.52 34.08
C GLN A 366 -4.86 -9.68 33.16
N SER A 367 -5.77 -10.24 32.37
CA SER A 367 -5.51 -11.42 31.52
C SER A 367 -4.80 -11.05 30.21
N TYR A 368 -5.17 -9.91 29.62
CA TYR A 368 -4.76 -9.49 28.29
C TYR A 368 -3.80 -8.30 28.30
N GLY A 369 -3.71 -7.57 29.41
CA GLY A 369 -3.05 -6.28 29.48
C GLY A 369 -3.98 -5.15 29.04
N TYR A 370 -3.45 -3.94 29.07
CA TYR A 370 -4.12 -2.72 28.66
C TYR A 370 -3.10 -1.74 28.09
N LEU A 371 -3.57 -0.79 27.29
CA LEU A 371 -2.75 0.27 26.71
C LEU A 371 -3.08 1.61 27.38
N ARG A 372 -2.24 2.61 27.12
CA ARG A 372 -2.34 3.96 27.68
C ARG A 372 -2.19 5.00 26.57
N LEU A 373 -2.96 6.07 26.64
CA LEU A 373 -2.92 7.19 25.68
C LEU A 373 -1.75 8.12 26.01
N LYS A 374 -0.95 8.48 25.01
CA LYS A 374 0.12 9.47 25.16
C LYS A 374 -0.43 10.88 25.31
N THR A 375 0.13 11.64 26.26
CA THR A 375 -0.19 13.06 26.46
C THR A 375 0.61 13.99 25.53
N ARG A 376 1.74 13.52 25.00
CA ARG A 376 2.55 14.27 24.01
C ARG A 376 1.94 14.22 22.61
N ALA A 377 2.36 15.15 21.76
CA ALA A 377 2.18 15.02 20.32
C ALA A 377 2.95 13.80 19.77
N GLY A 378 2.48 13.26 18.65
CA GLY A 378 3.26 12.35 17.82
C GLY A 378 4.51 13.05 17.26
N VAL A 379 5.52 12.26 16.89
CA VAL A 379 6.70 12.76 16.18
C VAL A 379 6.64 12.27 14.74
N VAL A 380 6.87 13.14 13.75
CA VAL A 380 6.93 12.71 12.33
C VAL A 380 8.04 11.67 12.20
N GLY A 381 7.70 10.55 11.55
CA GLY A 381 8.55 9.40 11.33
C GLY A 381 8.72 8.45 12.52
N GLU A 382 8.12 8.75 13.68
CA GLU A 382 8.05 7.82 14.81
C GLU A 382 7.60 6.43 14.33
N GLN A 383 8.35 5.38 14.67
CA GLN A 383 7.99 4.01 14.31
C GLN A 383 6.77 3.56 15.11
N LEU A 384 5.79 3.02 14.41
CA LEU A 384 4.51 2.59 14.95
C LEU A 384 4.27 1.10 14.68
N TYR A 385 3.24 0.55 15.32
CA TYR A 385 2.56 -0.66 14.89
C TYR A 385 1.05 -0.56 15.17
N ILE A 386 0.26 -1.23 14.33
CA ILE A 386 -1.21 -1.10 14.34
C ILE A 386 -1.84 -2.50 14.44
N PRO A 387 -2.09 -3.02 15.64
CA PRO A 387 -2.83 -4.27 15.86
C PRO A 387 -4.35 -4.05 15.65
N GLN A 388 -4.96 -4.87 14.80
CA GLN A 388 -6.25 -4.57 14.17
C GLN A 388 -7.06 -5.84 13.83
N HIS A 389 -8.38 -5.70 13.67
CA HIS A 389 -9.29 -6.75 13.17
C HIS A 389 -9.87 -6.44 11.78
N PRO A 390 -9.03 -6.42 10.72
CA PRO A 390 -9.45 -6.09 9.36
C PRO A 390 -10.53 -7.05 8.85
N MET A 391 -11.55 -6.49 8.18
CA MET A 391 -12.77 -7.16 7.74
C MET A 391 -13.55 -7.89 8.86
N GLY A 392 -13.30 -7.59 10.14
CA GLY A 392 -13.85 -8.35 11.28
C GLY A 392 -13.27 -9.78 11.40
N LYS A 393 -12.14 -10.07 10.76
CA LYS A 393 -11.49 -11.40 10.78
C LYS A 393 -10.55 -11.56 11.98
N ASN A 394 -9.65 -12.52 11.91
CA ASN A 394 -8.53 -12.72 12.82
C ASN A 394 -7.62 -11.47 12.89
N LYS A 395 -6.97 -11.30 14.05
CA LYS A 395 -6.11 -10.15 14.34
C LYS A 395 -4.84 -10.17 13.48
N ARG A 396 -4.61 -9.08 12.76
CA ARG A 396 -3.33 -8.80 12.07
C ARG A 396 -2.67 -7.59 12.71
N ILE A 397 -1.38 -7.40 12.47
CA ILE A 397 -0.63 -6.23 12.92
C ILE A 397 0.08 -5.64 11.71
N ALA A 398 -0.07 -4.33 11.47
CA ALA A 398 0.81 -3.58 10.59
C ALA A 398 2.09 -3.25 11.36
N VAL A 399 3.25 -3.67 10.83
CA VAL A 399 4.60 -3.40 11.38
C VAL A 399 5.56 -3.03 10.25
N GLU A 400 5.38 -3.64 9.08
CA GLU A 400 6.00 -3.27 7.80
C GLU A 400 4.99 -2.52 6.93
N ASP A 401 5.47 -1.64 6.05
CA ASP A 401 4.71 -0.96 4.98
C ASP A 401 4.94 -1.58 3.59
N ASP A 402 4.29 -1.05 2.55
CA ASP A 402 4.40 -1.49 1.13
C ASP A 402 5.84 -1.69 0.63
N TYR A 403 6.84 -1.07 1.27
CA TYR A 403 8.25 -1.04 0.83
C TYR A 403 9.17 -1.82 1.77
N ALA A 404 8.60 -2.70 2.61
CA ALA A 404 9.31 -3.45 3.65
C ALA A 404 10.12 -2.55 4.61
N SER A 405 9.69 -1.29 4.77
CA SER A 405 10.16 -0.40 5.82
C SER A 405 9.23 -0.49 7.02
N ASN A 406 9.71 -0.08 8.20
CA ASN A 406 8.87 -0.08 9.39
C ASN A 406 7.75 0.97 9.24
N VAL A 407 6.53 0.63 9.63
CA VAL A 407 5.39 1.56 9.69
C VAL A 407 5.76 2.80 10.51
N ALA A 408 5.51 3.98 9.96
CA ALA A 408 5.91 5.25 10.56
C ALA A 408 4.82 6.33 10.46
N LEU A 409 4.85 7.29 11.37
CA LEU A 409 4.02 8.49 11.32
C LEU A 409 4.47 9.40 10.15
N LEU A 410 3.57 9.88 9.30
CA LEU A 410 3.90 10.66 8.10
C LEU A 410 3.59 12.15 8.22
N SER A 411 2.48 12.52 8.87
CA SER A 411 2.11 13.92 9.11
C SER A 411 1.36 14.09 10.43
N LEU A 412 1.48 15.29 11.03
CA LEU A 412 0.77 15.70 12.24
C LEU A 412 -0.50 16.51 11.96
N SER A 413 -0.77 16.83 10.69
CA SER A 413 -1.88 17.69 10.21
C SER A 413 -2.50 17.14 8.92
N ALA A 414 -2.79 15.85 8.90
CA ALA A 414 -3.55 15.21 7.83
C ALA A 414 -5.05 15.48 8.03
N SER A 415 -5.71 16.10 7.05
CA SER A 415 -7.15 16.42 7.08
C SER A 415 -8.01 15.52 6.18
N THR A 416 -7.43 14.40 5.74
CA THR A 416 -8.11 13.27 5.09
C THR A 416 -9.29 12.79 5.95
N CYS A 417 -10.39 12.37 5.33
CA CYS A 417 -11.65 12.03 6.03
C CYS A 417 -12.30 13.16 6.86
N GLY A 418 -11.89 14.43 6.69
CA GLY A 418 -12.63 15.59 7.19
C GLY A 418 -12.37 15.99 8.65
N THR A 419 -11.45 15.31 9.35
CA THR A 419 -10.94 15.71 10.68
C THR A 419 -9.43 15.88 10.59
N GLU A 420 -8.85 16.86 11.29
CA GLU A 420 -7.39 17.03 11.33
C GLU A 420 -6.77 16.07 12.36
N GLY A 421 -5.83 15.24 11.93
CA GLY A 421 -5.17 14.25 12.76
C GLY A 421 -3.82 13.80 12.20
N TYR A 422 -3.34 12.65 12.66
CA TYR A 422 -2.06 12.09 12.25
C TYR A 422 -2.23 11.09 11.11
N SER A 423 -1.33 11.10 10.13
CA SER A 423 -1.24 10.04 9.10
C SER A 423 -0.05 9.12 9.32
N TYR A 424 -0.10 7.90 8.77
CA TYR A 424 0.98 6.90 8.87
C TYR A 424 0.96 5.91 7.68
N SER A 425 2.10 5.23 7.44
CA SER A 425 2.30 4.30 6.31
C SER A 425 1.72 2.89 6.50
N GLY A 426 1.15 2.58 7.66
CA GLY A 426 0.70 1.22 7.97
C GLY A 426 -0.69 0.92 7.45
N ASP A 427 -0.82 -0.17 6.69
CA ASP A 427 -2.08 -0.67 6.14
C ASP A 427 -3.16 -0.86 7.19
N THR A 428 -4.41 -0.61 6.78
CA THR A 428 -5.61 -1.05 7.51
C THR A 428 -6.69 -1.51 6.52
N GLN A 429 -7.80 -2.05 7.00
CA GLN A 429 -9.00 -2.34 6.18
C GLN A 429 -10.29 -1.95 6.92
N THR A 430 -11.44 -1.97 6.23
CA THR A 430 -12.78 -1.86 6.84
C THR A 430 -12.88 -2.71 8.11
N GLY A 431 -13.30 -2.12 9.24
CA GLY A 431 -13.37 -2.78 10.55
C GLY A 431 -12.09 -2.74 11.39
N SER A 432 -11.01 -2.17 10.85
CA SER A 432 -9.84 -1.73 11.63
C SER A 432 -10.11 -0.42 12.37
N SER A 433 -11.19 0.30 12.04
CA SER A 433 -11.76 1.40 12.81
C SER A 433 -11.71 1.10 14.32
N GLY A 434 -11.09 2.01 15.09
CA GLY A 434 -10.91 1.90 16.53
C GLY A 434 -9.62 1.19 16.95
N SER A 435 -8.75 0.79 16.00
CA SER A 435 -7.43 0.21 16.32
C SER A 435 -6.52 1.23 17.01
N PRO A 436 -5.73 0.82 18.01
CA PRO A 436 -4.71 1.68 18.60
C PRO A 436 -3.52 1.79 17.64
N VAL A 437 -3.01 3.01 17.46
CA VAL A 437 -1.78 3.29 16.72
C VAL A 437 -0.67 3.46 17.76
N ILE A 438 0.19 2.45 17.89
CA ILE A 438 1.07 2.30 19.07
C ILE A 438 2.53 2.60 18.69
N SER A 439 3.24 3.35 19.52
CA SER A 439 4.68 3.58 19.39
C SER A 439 5.46 2.27 19.56
N PHE A 440 6.32 1.93 18.61
CA PHE A 440 7.13 0.71 18.68
C PHE A 440 8.23 0.78 19.74
N SER A 441 8.70 1.98 20.10
CA SER A 441 9.82 2.18 21.04
C SER A 441 9.45 2.03 22.52
N ASP A 442 8.19 2.28 22.89
CA ASP A 442 7.76 2.32 24.29
C ASP A 442 6.34 1.76 24.53
N HIS A 443 5.65 1.26 23.49
CA HIS A 443 4.32 0.65 23.53
C HIS A 443 3.16 1.55 24.03
N GLY A 444 3.31 2.88 24.03
CA GLY A 444 2.22 3.83 24.30
C GLY A 444 1.41 4.19 23.03
N VAL A 445 0.11 4.46 23.18
CA VAL A 445 -0.78 4.80 22.04
C VAL A 445 -0.59 6.26 21.62
N VAL A 446 -0.19 6.47 20.36
CA VAL A 446 0.06 7.79 19.75
C VAL A 446 -1.22 8.36 19.12
N ALA A 447 -2.09 7.50 18.57
CA ALA A 447 -3.36 7.89 17.97
C ALA A 447 -4.39 6.74 17.99
N LEU A 448 -5.66 7.07 17.73
CA LEU A 448 -6.74 6.12 17.49
C LEU A 448 -7.04 6.08 15.99
N HIS A 449 -6.84 4.94 15.30
CA HIS A 449 -7.18 4.82 13.88
C HIS A 449 -8.69 5.03 13.68
N HIS A 450 -9.05 5.90 12.73
CA HIS A 450 -10.44 6.24 12.46
C HIS A 450 -10.81 6.12 10.97
N CYS A 451 -9.86 6.33 10.05
CA CYS A 451 -10.15 6.35 8.62
C CYS A 451 -8.89 6.16 7.77
N GLY A 452 -9.07 6.04 6.46
CA GLY A 452 -8.00 6.11 5.47
C GLY A 452 -8.54 6.40 4.08
N GLU A 453 -7.98 7.42 3.42
CA GLU A 453 -8.13 7.68 1.99
C GLU A 453 -6.75 8.02 1.42
N MET A 454 -6.58 7.96 0.10
CA MET A 454 -5.42 8.53 -0.61
C MET A 454 -4.07 7.99 -0.13
N CYS A 455 -3.97 6.70 0.19
CA CYS A 455 -2.77 6.07 0.74
C CYS A 455 -2.26 6.66 2.08
N ALA A 456 -3.11 7.40 2.80
CA ALA A 456 -2.81 7.96 4.11
C ALA A 456 -3.85 7.47 5.12
N ASN A 457 -3.53 6.42 5.87
CA ASN A 457 -4.35 5.99 7.00
C ASN A 457 -4.20 7.01 8.13
N THR A 458 -5.34 7.50 8.65
CA THR A 458 -5.39 8.57 9.64
C THR A 458 -5.85 8.10 11.01
N GLY A 459 -5.32 8.75 12.04
CA GLY A 459 -5.70 8.55 13.43
C GLY A 459 -5.86 9.85 14.19
N ILE A 460 -6.88 9.90 15.05
CA ILE A 460 -7.13 11.01 15.96
C ILE A 460 -6.04 11.01 17.04
N PRO A 461 -5.33 12.13 17.31
CA PRO A 461 -4.20 12.13 18.23
C PRO A 461 -4.59 11.76 19.66
N ALA A 462 -3.81 10.90 20.30
CA ALA A 462 -4.07 10.45 21.67
C ALA A 462 -4.19 11.62 22.66
N LYS A 463 -3.34 12.65 22.51
CA LYS A 463 -3.36 13.86 23.33
C LYS A 463 -4.69 14.61 23.33
N ASP A 464 -5.44 14.58 22.23
CA ASP A 464 -6.67 15.36 22.08
C ASP A 464 -7.87 14.58 22.64
N ILE A 465 -7.85 13.24 22.53
CA ILE A 465 -8.78 12.35 23.23
C ILE A 465 -8.58 12.47 24.75
N VAL A 466 -7.34 12.54 25.24
CA VAL A 466 -7.03 12.80 26.66
C VAL A 466 -7.60 14.16 27.09
N ALA A 467 -7.30 15.23 26.35
CA ALA A 467 -7.74 16.58 26.70
C ALA A 467 -9.27 16.74 26.70
N ASP A 468 -9.98 16.09 25.78
CA ASP A 468 -11.44 16.10 25.73
C ASP A 468 -12.07 15.31 26.89
N LEU A 469 -11.55 14.11 27.19
CA LEU A 469 -12.03 13.29 28.32
C LEU A 469 -11.81 13.98 29.67
N ASP A 470 -10.63 14.57 29.90
CA ASP A 470 -10.37 15.39 31.09
C ASP A 470 -11.33 16.60 31.15
N ALA A 471 -11.64 17.23 30.02
CA ALA A 471 -12.62 18.32 29.94
C ALA A 471 -14.08 17.87 30.18
N LYS A 472 -14.41 16.58 29.98
CA LYS A 472 -15.68 15.98 30.44
C LYS A 472 -15.65 15.57 31.92
N GLY A 473 -14.49 15.59 32.57
CA GLY A 473 -14.28 15.11 33.93
C GLY A 473 -13.99 13.60 34.05
N ILE A 474 -13.58 12.95 32.96
CA ILE A 474 -13.23 11.52 32.91
C ILE A 474 -11.70 11.39 33.04
N ASN A 475 -11.22 11.45 34.28
CA ASN A 475 -9.79 11.41 34.61
C ASN A 475 -9.17 10.03 34.31
N LEU A 476 -8.50 9.92 33.17
CA LEU A 476 -7.85 8.67 32.72
C LEU A 476 -6.76 8.15 33.68
N ALA A 477 -6.16 9.02 34.50
CA ALA A 477 -5.12 8.61 35.44
C ALA A 477 -5.67 7.78 36.62
N GLU A 478 -6.96 7.91 36.98
CA GLU A 478 -7.59 7.12 38.05
C GLU A 478 -7.71 5.63 37.73
N PHE A 479 -7.53 5.26 36.45
CA PHE A 479 -7.47 3.87 35.99
C PHE A 479 -6.21 3.57 35.16
N ASP A 480 -5.13 4.35 35.33
CA ASP A 480 -3.83 4.13 34.68
C ASP A 480 -3.94 4.03 33.13
N GLY A 481 -4.76 4.89 32.54
CA GLY A 481 -4.94 5.03 31.09
C GLY A 481 -4.02 6.07 30.43
N ILE A 482 -3.10 6.68 31.19
CA ILE A 482 -2.21 7.77 30.74
C ILE A 482 -0.76 7.29 30.60
N ASP A 483 -0.14 7.62 29.48
CA ASP A 483 1.30 7.58 29.26
C ASP A 483 1.82 9.02 29.13
N ASP A 484 2.52 9.50 30.16
CA ASP A 484 3.12 10.84 30.17
C ASP A 484 4.53 10.87 29.54
N GLY A 485 5.06 9.73 29.11
CA GLY A 485 6.41 9.59 28.57
C GLY A 485 7.54 9.75 29.60
N SER A 486 7.24 9.82 30.90
CA SER A 486 8.26 9.98 31.96
C SER A 486 9.15 8.75 32.13
N ASN A 487 8.64 7.55 31.77
CA ASN A 487 9.35 6.28 31.90
C ASN A 487 8.98 5.31 30.75
N SER A 488 9.91 5.07 29.83
CA SER A 488 9.66 4.30 28.59
C SER A 488 9.45 2.79 28.77
N ILE A 489 9.65 2.22 29.97
CA ILE A 489 9.36 0.81 30.23
C ILE A 489 7.98 0.56 30.85
N GLU A 490 7.25 1.61 31.26
CA GLU A 490 6.02 1.45 32.03
C GLU A 490 4.89 0.74 31.27
N ASN A 491 4.72 1.00 29.98
CA ASN A 491 3.72 0.29 29.19
C ASN A 491 4.08 -1.20 29.08
N THR A 492 5.38 -1.53 28.96
CA THR A 492 5.89 -2.92 28.94
C THR A 492 5.62 -3.67 30.25
N GLU A 493 5.72 -3.01 31.40
CA GLU A 493 5.39 -3.60 32.71
C GLU A 493 3.88 -3.93 32.84
N ARG A 494 3.03 -3.35 31.98
CA ARG A 494 1.57 -3.54 31.96
C ARG A 494 1.12 -4.60 30.93
N ILE A 495 2.06 -5.21 30.22
CA ILE A 495 1.84 -6.32 29.28
C ILE A 495 2.04 -7.66 30.03
N PRO A 496 0.99 -8.48 30.27
CA PRO A 496 1.14 -9.74 30.97
C PRO A 496 1.95 -10.75 30.16
N ALA A 497 2.90 -11.42 30.83
CA ALA A 497 3.69 -12.49 30.24
C ALA A 497 2.78 -13.61 29.69
N TYR A 498 3.02 -14.02 28.45
CA TYR A 498 2.21 -15.00 27.75
C TYR A 498 3.06 -15.82 26.77
N THR A 499 2.70 -17.09 26.63
CA THR A 499 3.25 -18.02 25.63
C THR A 499 2.06 -18.58 24.85
N PRO A 500 2.00 -18.43 23.52
CA PRO A 500 0.98 -19.07 22.70
C PRO A 500 0.98 -20.60 22.91
N PRO A 501 -0.19 -21.28 22.84
CA PRO A 501 -0.23 -22.73 22.89
C PRO A 501 0.53 -23.33 21.71
N VAL A 502 1.54 -24.15 21.99
CA VAL A 502 2.32 -24.86 20.96
C VAL A 502 1.37 -25.71 20.11
N HIS A 503 1.07 -25.23 18.90
CA HIS A 503 0.36 -26.02 17.91
C HIS A 503 1.28 -27.12 17.36
N GLU A 504 0.69 -28.26 17.01
CA GLU A 504 1.45 -29.33 16.35
C GLU A 504 2.07 -28.77 15.06
N ALA A 505 3.39 -28.96 14.92
CA ALA A 505 4.15 -28.33 13.84
C ALA A 505 3.54 -28.65 12.47
N THR A 506 3.47 -27.63 11.61
CA THR A 506 2.96 -27.74 10.24
C THR A 506 3.72 -28.82 9.48
N LEU A 507 3.10 -30.00 9.37
CA LEU A 507 3.71 -31.20 8.82
C LEU A 507 4.21 -30.93 7.39
N ALA A 508 5.52 -31.10 7.17
CA ALA A 508 6.17 -30.69 5.93
C ALA A 508 5.53 -31.31 4.68
N LEU A 509 5.14 -30.46 3.72
CA LEU A 509 4.56 -30.87 2.45
C LEU A 509 5.55 -31.74 1.66
N THR A 510 5.22 -33.02 1.50
CA THR A 510 5.99 -33.95 0.68
C THR A 510 5.39 -34.01 -0.72
N SER A 511 6.21 -33.83 -1.77
CA SER A 511 5.73 -33.95 -3.16
C SER A 511 5.19 -35.36 -3.46
N ARG A 512 4.06 -35.40 -4.16
CA ARG A 512 3.27 -36.60 -4.53
C ARG A 512 3.09 -36.72 -6.04
N LEU A 513 3.12 -35.62 -6.78
CA LEU A 513 3.23 -35.55 -8.23
C LEU A 513 4.03 -34.30 -8.63
N THR A 514 4.88 -34.44 -9.64
CA THR A 514 5.36 -33.33 -10.45
C THR A 514 5.16 -33.75 -11.91
N LEU A 515 4.57 -32.88 -12.73
CA LEU A 515 4.06 -33.23 -14.05
C LEU A 515 4.12 -32.01 -14.98
N ASP A 516 4.72 -32.20 -16.16
CA ASP A 516 4.87 -31.12 -17.14
C ASP A 516 3.90 -31.33 -18.30
N GLY A 517 2.96 -30.40 -18.48
CA GLY A 517 1.86 -30.43 -19.44
C GLY A 517 1.84 -29.20 -20.35
N VAL A 518 0.92 -29.17 -21.31
CA VAL A 518 0.82 -28.09 -22.31
C VAL A 518 -0.62 -27.80 -22.70
N ILE A 519 -1.00 -26.53 -22.60
CA ILE A 519 -2.24 -26.00 -23.15
C ILE A 519 -2.02 -25.59 -24.62
N ILE A 520 -2.88 -26.08 -25.51
CA ILE A 520 -2.77 -25.90 -26.96
C ILE A 520 -4.01 -25.17 -27.49
N LEU A 521 -3.80 -24.04 -28.14
CA LEU A 521 -4.80 -23.35 -28.95
C LEU A 521 -4.89 -24.03 -30.32
N ALA A 522 -5.96 -24.78 -30.54
CA ALA A 522 -6.28 -25.43 -31.79
C ALA A 522 -7.35 -24.66 -32.58
N SER A 523 -7.64 -25.09 -33.81
CA SER A 523 -8.65 -24.46 -34.66
C SER A 523 -10.05 -24.54 -34.01
N GLY A 524 -10.50 -23.42 -33.43
CA GLY A 524 -11.81 -23.24 -32.81
C GLY A 524 -11.94 -23.70 -31.34
N PHE A 525 -10.89 -24.21 -30.70
CA PHE A 525 -10.92 -24.57 -29.27
C PHE A 525 -9.52 -24.55 -28.63
N VAL A 526 -9.46 -24.35 -27.31
CA VAL A 526 -8.25 -24.57 -26.50
C VAL A 526 -8.38 -25.89 -25.74
N THR A 527 -7.29 -26.63 -25.54
CA THR A 527 -7.29 -27.82 -24.67
C THR A 527 -7.40 -27.43 -23.19
N ILE A 528 -7.96 -28.33 -22.38
CA ILE A 528 -7.91 -28.25 -20.92
C ILE A 528 -7.46 -29.61 -20.39
N ASP A 529 -6.35 -29.63 -19.67
CA ASP A 529 -5.73 -30.85 -19.17
C ASP A 529 -6.36 -31.30 -17.84
N LYS A 530 -6.41 -32.62 -17.60
CA LYS A 530 -7.12 -33.21 -16.45
C LYS A 530 -6.35 -34.33 -15.77
N VAL A 531 -6.18 -34.18 -14.45
CA VAL A 531 -5.60 -35.17 -13.53
C VAL A 531 -6.73 -35.78 -12.69
N GLU A 532 -6.99 -37.08 -12.87
CA GLU A 532 -8.00 -37.81 -12.09
C GLU A 532 -7.33 -38.66 -11.02
N PHE A 533 -7.72 -38.53 -9.75
CA PHE A 533 -7.09 -39.25 -8.64
C PHE A 533 -8.10 -39.67 -7.57
N THR A 534 -7.74 -40.70 -6.80
CA THR A 534 -8.46 -41.12 -5.60
C THR A 534 -7.56 -40.91 -4.37
N LEU A 535 -8.09 -40.24 -3.34
CA LEU A 535 -7.47 -40.17 -2.02
C LEU A 535 -7.92 -41.36 -1.18
N THR A 536 -6.95 -42.05 -0.57
CA THR A 536 -7.18 -43.26 0.23
C THR A 536 -7.70 -42.98 1.65
N LYS A 537 -7.48 -41.75 2.14
CA LYS A 537 -7.87 -41.18 3.44
C LYS A 537 -8.13 -39.68 3.27
N ASP A 538 -8.67 -39.02 4.29
CA ASP A 538 -8.63 -37.57 4.41
C ASP A 538 -7.16 -37.11 4.44
N SER A 539 -6.83 -35.95 3.85
CA SER A 539 -5.45 -35.46 3.74
C SER A 539 -5.40 -33.96 3.46
N ALA A 540 -4.46 -33.24 4.06
CA ALA A 540 -4.12 -31.89 3.61
C ALA A 540 -3.25 -31.97 2.35
N VAL A 541 -3.58 -31.16 1.34
CA VAL A 541 -3.03 -31.20 -0.01
C VAL A 541 -2.71 -29.79 -0.50
N SER A 542 -1.59 -29.65 -1.18
CA SER A 542 -1.21 -28.45 -1.95
C SER A 542 -1.19 -28.79 -3.44
N PHE A 543 -1.82 -27.95 -4.26
CA PHE A 543 -1.75 -27.96 -5.72
C PHE A 543 -1.08 -26.65 -6.18
N ALA A 544 -0.09 -26.72 -7.08
CA ALA A 544 0.51 -25.54 -7.70
C ALA A 544 0.65 -25.77 -9.20
N VAL A 545 0.22 -24.81 -10.01
CA VAL A 545 0.68 -24.68 -11.41
C VAL A 545 1.88 -23.73 -11.42
N ILE A 546 2.78 -23.91 -12.38
CA ILE A 546 3.96 -23.08 -12.59
C ILE A 546 4.16 -22.95 -14.11
N SER A 547 3.95 -21.76 -14.66
CA SER A 547 3.88 -21.50 -16.10
C SER A 547 4.30 -20.08 -16.50
N VAL A 548 4.42 -19.15 -15.56
CA VAL A 548 4.95 -17.81 -15.81
C VAL A 548 6.47 -17.82 -15.67
N GLU A 549 7.18 -17.71 -16.79
CA GLU A 549 8.64 -17.84 -16.81
C GLU A 549 9.37 -16.55 -17.21
N ILE A 550 8.63 -15.46 -17.43
CA ILE A 550 9.14 -14.10 -17.56
C ILE A 550 8.64 -13.29 -16.37
N ALA A 551 9.56 -12.70 -15.60
CA ALA A 551 9.22 -11.81 -14.50
C ALA A 551 9.06 -10.34 -14.96
N ASP A 552 8.41 -9.53 -14.14
CA ASP A 552 8.08 -8.12 -14.41
C ASP A 552 9.31 -7.26 -14.77
N ASN A 553 10.48 -7.62 -14.23
CA ASN A 553 11.79 -7.00 -14.52
C ASN A 553 12.46 -7.53 -15.81
N GLU A 554 11.68 -8.16 -16.69
CA GLU A 554 12.06 -8.79 -17.95
C GLU A 554 12.98 -10.03 -17.86
N SER A 555 13.40 -10.43 -16.65
CA SER A 555 14.24 -11.61 -16.49
C SER A 555 13.49 -12.91 -16.78
N PHE A 556 14.12 -13.78 -17.57
CA PHE A 556 13.63 -15.13 -17.83
C PHE A 556 14.12 -16.10 -16.73
N VAL A 557 13.22 -16.91 -16.20
CA VAL A 557 13.50 -17.96 -15.22
C VAL A 557 12.85 -19.25 -15.72
N ASP A 558 13.68 -20.22 -16.10
CA ASP A 558 13.22 -21.53 -16.58
C ASP A 558 12.75 -22.40 -15.40
N LEU A 559 11.44 -22.50 -15.20
CA LEU A 559 10.82 -23.18 -14.05
C LEU A 559 10.37 -24.59 -14.40
N ASN A 560 10.01 -24.82 -15.67
CA ASN A 560 9.63 -26.12 -16.22
C ASN A 560 10.86 -26.86 -16.84
N GLY A 561 11.85 -26.15 -17.36
CA GLY A 561 13.10 -26.68 -17.91
C GLY A 561 13.12 -26.86 -19.43
N ASP A 562 12.16 -26.30 -20.18
CA ASP A 562 12.02 -26.46 -21.64
C ASP A 562 12.81 -25.44 -22.48
N CYS A 563 13.58 -24.58 -21.82
CA CYS A 563 14.34 -23.48 -22.40
C CYS A 563 13.51 -22.47 -23.20
N ARG A 564 12.19 -22.33 -22.95
CA ARG A 564 11.33 -21.33 -23.61
C ARG A 564 10.88 -20.28 -22.61
N ALA A 565 10.84 -19.03 -23.03
CA ALA A 565 10.20 -17.96 -22.28
C ALA A 565 8.67 -18.07 -22.42
N SER A 566 8.07 -19.06 -21.76
CA SER A 566 6.64 -19.36 -21.83
C SER A 566 5.83 -18.54 -20.83
N TYR A 567 4.55 -18.32 -21.16
CA TYR A 567 3.55 -17.75 -20.26
C TYR A 567 2.18 -18.31 -20.62
N LEU A 568 1.46 -18.75 -19.60
CA LEU A 568 0.07 -19.17 -19.66
C LEU A 568 -0.64 -18.53 -18.47
N ASP A 569 -1.55 -17.59 -18.72
CA ASP A 569 -2.51 -17.18 -17.70
C ASP A 569 -3.42 -18.41 -17.44
N SER A 570 -3.34 -18.98 -16.24
CA SER A 570 -3.80 -20.35 -15.97
C SER A 570 -4.70 -20.46 -14.75
N VAL A 571 -5.70 -21.34 -14.82
CA VAL A 571 -6.70 -21.52 -13.77
C VAL A 571 -6.86 -22.98 -13.39
N MET A 572 -7.16 -23.22 -12.11
CA MET A 572 -7.42 -24.56 -11.58
C MET A 572 -8.87 -24.71 -11.10
N TYR A 573 -9.52 -25.78 -11.56
CA TYR A 573 -10.76 -26.29 -10.97
C TYR A 573 -10.54 -27.68 -10.36
N LEU A 574 -11.04 -27.92 -9.15
CA LEU A 574 -11.10 -29.26 -8.58
C LEU A 574 -12.56 -29.72 -8.44
N PHE A 575 -12.93 -30.83 -9.07
CA PHE A 575 -14.26 -31.43 -8.98
C PHE A 575 -14.21 -32.78 -8.23
N PRO A 576 -15.24 -33.14 -7.43
CA PRO A 576 -15.53 -34.54 -7.13
C PRO A 576 -15.88 -35.27 -8.44
N LYS A 577 -15.43 -36.51 -8.62
CA LYS A 577 -15.45 -37.19 -9.93
C LYS A 577 -16.84 -37.32 -10.59
N ASP A 578 -17.90 -37.35 -9.79
CA ASP A 578 -19.29 -37.52 -10.24
C ASP A 578 -20.15 -36.25 -9.98
N SER A 579 -19.53 -35.06 -9.95
CA SER A 579 -20.17 -33.77 -9.63
C SER A 579 -19.78 -32.66 -10.61
N SER A 580 -20.77 -31.85 -11.03
CA SER A 580 -20.54 -30.60 -11.77
C SER A 580 -20.07 -29.45 -10.88
N ASN A 581 -20.31 -29.52 -9.57
CA ASN A 581 -19.94 -28.48 -8.63
C ASN A 581 -18.49 -28.69 -8.20
N SER A 582 -17.66 -27.66 -8.35
CA SER A 582 -16.26 -27.66 -7.92
C SER A 582 -16.11 -27.54 -6.40
N VAL A 583 -15.10 -28.21 -5.84
CA VAL A 583 -14.59 -28.01 -4.48
C VAL A 583 -13.93 -26.63 -4.35
N PHE A 584 -13.19 -26.22 -5.37
CA PHE A 584 -12.63 -24.87 -5.50
C PHE A 584 -12.40 -24.51 -6.98
N PHE A 585 -12.30 -23.21 -7.20
CA PHE A 585 -11.72 -22.55 -8.37
C PHE A 585 -10.60 -21.62 -7.87
N VAL A 586 -9.50 -21.52 -8.61
CA VAL A 586 -8.42 -20.54 -8.40
C VAL A 586 -7.98 -20.03 -9.76
N ASP A 587 -7.80 -18.71 -9.83
CA ASP A 587 -7.36 -17.94 -11.00
C ASP A 587 -5.92 -17.47 -10.69
N ASP A 588 -5.72 -16.21 -10.30
CA ASP A 588 -4.53 -15.78 -9.55
C ASP A 588 -4.37 -16.49 -8.18
N SER A 589 -3.12 -16.68 -7.77
CA SER A 589 -2.71 -16.82 -6.36
C SER A 589 -2.77 -15.49 -5.62
N ASN A 590 -2.88 -15.54 -4.30
CA ASN A 590 -2.60 -14.36 -3.47
C ASN A 590 -1.12 -13.94 -3.59
N ALA A 591 -0.82 -12.70 -3.23
CA ALA A 591 0.57 -12.27 -3.02
C ALA A 591 1.29 -13.25 -2.08
N ASN A 592 2.56 -13.55 -2.38
CA ASN A 592 3.45 -14.51 -1.73
C ASN A 592 3.07 -16.01 -1.84
N ASP A 593 1.79 -16.40 -1.90
CA ASP A 593 1.37 -17.82 -2.01
C ASP A 593 2.01 -18.55 -3.22
N PHE A 594 2.11 -17.87 -4.36
CA PHE A 594 2.72 -18.41 -5.59
C PHE A 594 4.17 -18.89 -5.40
N THR A 595 4.95 -18.18 -4.56
CA THR A 595 6.35 -18.55 -4.28
C THR A 595 6.45 -19.84 -3.47
N ALA A 596 5.45 -20.13 -2.62
CA ALA A 596 5.34 -21.38 -1.87
C ALA A 596 4.92 -22.56 -2.77
N GLY A 597 4.15 -22.31 -3.84
CA GLY A 597 3.97 -23.25 -4.95
C GLY A 597 5.25 -23.48 -5.77
N GLY A 598 6.08 -22.44 -5.85
CA GLY A 598 7.35 -22.41 -6.57
C GLY A 598 7.27 -21.77 -7.96
N SER A 599 6.32 -20.87 -8.17
CA SER A 599 6.32 -19.92 -9.30
C SER A 599 7.00 -18.60 -8.92
N VAL A 600 7.28 -17.76 -9.92
CA VAL A 600 7.78 -16.38 -9.78
C VAL A 600 6.70 -15.32 -10.00
N SER A 601 5.45 -15.69 -10.33
CA SER A 601 4.34 -14.74 -10.52
C SER A 601 3.07 -15.17 -9.79
N PHE A 602 2.31 -14.18 -9.30
CA PHE A 602 1.00 -14.41 -8.66
C PHE A 602 -0.04 -15.02 -9.61
N ARG A 603 0.17 -14.90 -10.92
CA ARG A 603 -0.72 -15.39 -11.98
C ARG A 603 -0.69 -16.91 -12.21
N ASP A 604 0.20 -17.60 -11.49
CA ASP A 604 0.18 -19.06 -11.40
C ASP A 604 -0.65 -19.50 -10.18
N PRO A 605 -1.71 -20.31 -10.35
CA PRO A 605 -2.59 -20.72 -9.26
C PRO A 605 -1.90 -21.67 -8.28
N HIS A 606 -1.99 -21.35 -6.99
CA HIS A 606 -1.62 -22.19 -5.86
C HIS A 606 -2.81 -22.39 -4.93
N LYS A 607 -3.01 -23.61 -4.44
CA LYS A 607 -4.01 -23.89 -3.42
C LYS A 607 -3.61 -24.99 -2.45
N THR A 608 -3.49 -24.63 -1.19
CA THR A 608 -3.55 -25.60 -0.07
C THR A 608 -4.99 -25.76 0.41
N THR A 609 -5.42 -27.00 0.67
CA THR A 609 -6.77 -27.33 1.17
C THR A 609 -6.81 -28.70 1.85
N LEU A 610 -7.82 -28.94 2.69
CA LEU A 610 -8.09 -30.25 3.29
C LEU A 610 -9.10 -31.02 2.42
N LEU A 611 -8.65 -32.11 1.81
CA LEU A 611 -9.53 -32.99 1.03
C LEU A 611 -9.97 -34.21 1.84
N LYS A 612 -11.19 -34.67 1.56
CA LYS A 612 -11.75 -35.89 2.12
C LYS A 612 -11.34 -37.10 1.30
N LYS A 613 -11.42 -38.28 1.91
CA LYS A 613 -11.31 -39.55 1.19
C LYS A 613 -12.36 -39.61 0.07
N GLY A 614 -11.91 -39.64 -1.19
CA GLY A 614 -12.80 -39.60 -2.35
C GLY A 614 -12.06 -39.62 -3.68
N SER A 615 -12.81 -39.61 -4.78
CA SER A 615 -12.27 -39.52 -6.14
C SER A 615 -12.54 -38.13 -6.73
N TYR A 616 -11.52 -37.56 -7.35
CA TYR A 616 -11.48 -36.16 -7.80
C TYR A 616 -10.92 -36.03 -9.21
N VAL A 617 -11.24 -34.91 -9.85
CA VAL A 617 -10.70 -34.46 -11.14
C VAL A 617 -10.21 -33.03 -10.96
N LEU A 618 -8.89 -32.83 -11.04
CA LEU A 618 -8.29 -31.51 -11.18
C LEU A 618 -8.21 -31.17 -12.67
N ALA A 619 -8.67 -29.98 -13.07
CA ALA A 619 -8.54 -29.45 -14.41
C ALA A 619 -7.63 -28.21 -14.40
N ILE A 620 -6.72 -28.12 -15.38
CA ILE A 620 -5.82 -26.99 -15.62
C ILE A 620 -6.19 -26.40 -16.98
N ALA A 621 -6.59 -25.13 -16.99
CA ALA A 621 -7.18 -24.44 -18.14
C ALA A 621 -6.56 -23.04 -18.31
N PRO A 622 -6.69 -22.38 -19.47
CA PRO A 622 -6.35 -20.97 -19.60
C PRO A 622 -7.41 -20.08 -18.94
N THR A 623 -7.01 -18.89 -18.49
CA THR A 623 -7.89 -17.85 -17.94
C THR A 623 -9.01 -17.48 -18.91
N GLY A 624 -10.20 -17.21 -18.35
CA GLY A 624 -11.45 -17.04 -19.11
C GLY A 624 -12.21 -18.34 -19.43
N SER A 625 -11.65 -19.52 -19.15
CA SER A 625 -12.38 -20.80 -19.26
C SER A 625 -13.49 -20.93 -18.22
N SER A 626 -14.65 -21.51 -18.57
CA SER A 626 -15.73 -21.78 -17.61
C SER A 626 -15.61 -23.15 -16.93
N SER A 627 -16.41 -23.38 -15.88
CA SER A 627 -16.57 -24.70 -15.24
C SER A 627 -17.03 -25.78 -16.23
N ASP A 628 -17.88 -25.44 -17.19
CA ASP A 628 -18.40 -26.37 -18.19
C ASP A 628 -17.34 -26.72 -19.24
N ASP A 629 -16.50 -25.75 -19.61
CA ASP A 629 -15.32 -25.98 -20.46
C ASP A 629 -14.32 -26.91 -19.74
N ALA A 630 -14.09 -26.69 -18.44
CA ALA A 630 -13.21 -27.52 -17.61
C ALA A 630 -13.72 -28.97 -17.47
N LEU A 631 -15.01 -29.15 -17.16
CA LEU A 631 -15.68 -30.46 -17.15
C LEU A 631 -15.63 -31.14 -18.52
N THR A 632 -15.77 -30.38 -19.61
CA THR A 632 -15.66 -30.89 -20.99
C THR A 632 -14.21 -31.25 -21.36
N GLY A 633 -13.22 -30.46 -20.91
CA GLY A 633 -11.80 -30.60 -21.26
C GLY A 633 -11.39 -29.78 -22.49
N LYS A 634 -12.19 -28.78 -22.86
CA LYS A 634 -11.94 -27.84 -23.96
C LYS A 634 -12.68 -26.53 -23.71
N ALA A 635 -12.01 -25.40 -23.92
CA ALA A 635 -12.64 -24.09 -24.00
C ALA A 635 -12.95 -23.71 -25.46
N LYS A 636 -14.05 -22.99 -25.70
CA LYS A 636 -14.30 -22.33 -26.99
C LYS A 636 -13.51 -21.02 -27.09
N VAL A 637 -12.97 -20.74 -28.26
CA VAL A 637 -12.33 -19.46 -28.58
C VAL A 637 -13.42 -18.45 -28.97
N SER A 638 -14.02 -17.76 -27.99
CA SER A 638 -14.70 -16.48 -28.24
C SER A 638 -13.67 -15.36 -28.38
N ASP A 639 -12.74 -15.37 -27.44
CA ASP A 639 -11.64 -14.45 -27.28
C ASP A 639 -10.33 -15.26 -27.34
N ALA A 640 -9.22 -14.62 -27.69
CA ALA A 640 -7.93 -15.31 -27.73
C ALA A 640 -7.44 -15.56 -26.29
N PRO A 641 -7.05 -16.79 -25.92
CA PRO A 641 -6.54 -17.08 -24.58
C PRO A 641 -5.19 -16.40 -24.37
N GLU A 642 -4.87 -16.08 -23.11
CA GLU A 642 -3.63 -15.42 -22.72
C GLU A 642 -2.46 -16.42 -22.67
N ILE A 643 -2.08 -16.90 -23.87
CA ILE A 643 -1.00 -17.86 -24.12
C ILE A 643 0.09 -17.16 -24.92
N TYR A 644 1.32 -17.12 -24.39
CA TYR A 644 2.44 -16.39 -24.99
C TYR A 644 3.74 -17.19 -24.96
N SER A 645 4.62 -16.81 -25.89
CA SER A 645 6.03 -17.19 -25.91
C SER A 645 6.81 -15.93 -26.26
N CYS A 646 7.83 -15.59 -25.47
CA CYS A 646 8.67 -14.41 -25.72
C CYS A 646 7.89 -13.09 -25.87
N ARG A 647 6.89 -12.86 -24.99
CA ARG A 647 5.92 -11.74 -25.06
C ARG A 647 5.10 -11.64 -26.37
N THR A 648 5.15 -12.65 -27.25
CA THR A 648 4.30 -12.74 -28.44
C THR A 648 3.22 -13.81 -28.27
N ARG A 649 2.03 -13.62 -28.83
CA ARG A 649 0.93 -14.59 -28.69
C ARG A 649 1.29 -15.92 -29.35
N SER A 650 1.10 -16.99 -28.59
CA SER A 650 1.50 -18.36 -28.91
C SER A 650 0.29 -19.28 -29.02
N SER A 651 0.42 -20.36 -29.79
CA SER A 651 -0.58 -21.45 -29.81
C SER A 651 -0.30 -22.55 -28.77
N TYR A 652 0.70 -22.33 -27.92
CA TYR A 652 1.34 -23.30 -27.03
C TYR A 652 1.74 -22.60 -25.72
N GLY A 653 1.26 -23.09 -24.58
CA GLY A 653 1.68 -22.66 -23.24
C GLY A 653 2.08 -23.87 -22.40
N SER A 654 3.34 -23.93 -21.97
CA SER A 654 3.88 -24.94 -21.07
C SER A 654 3.38 -24.71 -19.64
N TYR A 655 3.27 -25.77 -18.84
CA TYR A 655 3.12 -25.63 -17.39
C TYR A 655 3.67 -26.85 -16.63
N ARG A 656 4.14 -26.61 -15.41
CA ARG A 656 4.56 -27.62 -14.43
C ARG A 656 3.57 -27.66 -13.27
N LEU A 657 2.79 -28.74 -13.19
CA LEU A 657 1.91 -29.02 -12.05
C LEU A 657 2.70 -29.74 -10.94
N ARG A 658 2.59 -29.24 -9.71
CA ARG A 658 3.02 -29.92 -8.48
C ARG A 658 1.81 -30.24 -7.61
N ILE A 659 1.78 -31.46 -7.07
CA ILE A 659 0.82 -31.87 -6.04
C ILE A 659 1.61 -32.42 -4.85
N SER A 660 1.38 -31.87 -3.67
CA SER A 660 2.07 -32.22 -2.41
C SER A 660 1.08 -32.52 -1.30
N SER A 661 1.49 -33.26 -0.27
CA SER A 661 0.66 -33.52 0.92
C SER A 661 1.52 -33.71 2.16
N THR A 662 0.97 -33.29 3.30
CA THR A 662 1.57 -33.36 4.63
C THR A 662 1.62 -34.78 5.21
N GLU A 663 0.81 -35.69 4.65
CA GLU A 663 0.74 -37.09 5.05
C GLU A 663 2.06 -37.81 4.77
N GLY A 664 2.68 -38.46 5.77
CA GLY A 664 3.97 -39.14 5.58
C GLY A 664 3.95 -40.26 4.53
N GLN A 665 2.93 -41.12 4.56
CA GLN A 665 2.64 -42.06 3.48
C GLN A 665 1.79 -41.39 2.40
N ASN A 666 2.16 -41.58 1.12
CA ASN A 666 1.44 -41.01 -0.03
C ASN A 666 -0.05 -41.41 -0.03
N PRO A 667 -1.00 -40.46 0.09
CA PRO A 667 -2.43 -40.78 0.14
C PRO A 667 -3.05 -40.97 -1.25
N PHE A 668 -2.36 -40.59 -2.34
CA PHE A 668 -2.90 -40.55 -3.70
C PHE A 668 -2.81 -41.87 -4.44
N GLN A 669 -3.85 -42.14 -5.24
CA GLN A 669 -3.84 -43.08 -6.36
C GLN A 669 -4.23 -42.30 -7.62
N PHE A 670 -3.25 -41.92 -8.44
CA PHE A 670 -3.51 -41.26 -9.72
C PHE A 670 -4.08 -42.27 -10.71
N THR A 671 -5.28 -41.99 -11.22
CA THR A 671 -6.05 -42.87 -12.12
C THR A 671 -5.99 -42.42 -13.58
N ARG A 672 -5.70 -41.13 -13.83
CA ARG A 672 -5.44 -40.55 -15.14
C ARG A 672 -4.58 -39.30 -14.99
N LEU A 673 -3.68 -39.09 -15.95
CA LEU A 673 -2.89 -37.88 -16.12
C LEU A 673 -3.10 -37.36 -17.57
N PRO A 674 -2.89 -36.06 -17.83
CA PRO A 674 -2.74 -35.55 -19.19
C PRO A 674 -1.46 -36.08 -19.86
N ALA A 675 -1.24 -35.71 -21.13
CA ALA A 675 -0.04 -36.11 -21.85
C ALA A 675 1.17 -35.27 -21.39
N THR A 676 2.20 -35.93 -20.83
CA THR A 676 3.46 -35.28 -20.51
C THR A 676 4.20 -34.85 -21.76
N VAL A 677 4.71 -33.61 -21.81
CA VAL A 677 5.60 -33.16 -22.88
C VAL A 677 7.06 -33.41 -22.50
N GLY A 678 7.86 -33.87 -23.46
CA GLY A 678 9.26 -34.21 -23.25
C GLY A 678 10.13 -32.96 -23.26
N ILE A 679 10.74 -32.66 -22.11
CA ILE A 679 11.50 -31.44 -21.84
C ILE A 679 13.00 -31.75 -21.80
N ASP A 680 13.81 -31.03 -22.58
CA ASP A 680 15.27 -31.22 -22.67
C ASP A 680 16.03 -30.12 -21.90
N SER A 681 16.15 -30.33 -20.60
CA SER A 681 16.88 -29.44 -19.68
C SER A 681 18.38 -29.30 -19.95
N THR A 682 18.95 -30.00 -20.94
CA THR A 682 20.41 -29.95 -21.21
C THR A 682 20.86 -28.70 -21.96
N GLN A 683 19.93 -27.82 -22.39
CA GLN A 683 20.23 -26.66 -23.23
C GLN A 683 20.00 -25.29 -22.52
N CYS A 684 19.52 -25.29 -21.27
CA CYS A 684 18.92 -24.10 -20.65
C CYS A 684 19.87 -23.35 -19.69
N HIS A 685 20.68 -22.42 -20.23
CA HIS A 685 21.39 -21.37 -19.46
C HIS A 685 21.57 -20.13 -20.34
N LYS A 686 20.49 -19.39 -20.60
CA LYS A 686 20.45 -18.23 -21.51
C LYS A 686 19.55 -17.13 -20.92
N THR A 687 19.78 -15.89 -21.34
CA THR A 687 18.90 -14.76 -21.03
C THR A 687 17.62 -14.79 -21.88
N ALA A 688 16.62 -13.97 -21.52
CA ALA A 688 15.37 -13.84 -22.27
C ALA A 688 15.63 -13.52 -23.75
N GLU A 689 16.49 -12.53 -24.03
CA GLU A 689 16.81 -12.10 -25.40
C GLU A 689 17.48 -13.23 -26.18
N ALA A 690 18.37 -14.00 -25.56
CA ALA A 690 19.09 -15.12 -26.20
C ALA A 690 18.23 -16.38 -26.42
N ILE A 691 17.00 -16.41 -25.88
CA ILE A 691 15.97 -17.41 -26.17
C ILE A 691 14.98 -16.86 -27.20
N CYS A 692 14.71 -15.55 -27.15
CA CYS A 692 13.68 -14.89 -27.94
C CYS A 692 14.17 -14.22 -29.23
N SER A 693 15.47 -14.26 -29.54
CA SER A 693 16.07 -13.74 -30.78
C SER A 693 15.95 -14.69 -31.99
N GLY A 694 14.88 -15.49 -32.08
CA GLY A 694 14.73 -16.61 -33.02
C GLY A 694 13.68 -16.40 -34.11
#